data_AF-A0A2S9XFV8-F1
#
_entry.id   AF-A0A2S9XFV8-F1
#
_cell.length_a   1.000
_cell.length_b   1.000
_cell.length_c   1.000
_cell.angle_alpha   90.00
_cell.angle_beta   90.00
_cell.angle_gamma   90.00
#
_symmetry.space_group_name_H-M   'P 1'
#
loop_
_entity.id
_entity.type
_entity.pdbx_description
1 polymer ?
#
loop_
_entity_poly.entity_id
_entity_poly.type
_entity_poly.pdbx_seq_one_letter_code
_entity_poly.pdbx_strand_id
1 'polypeptide(L)'
;MSPLLLALAKKKEVDVSAHIDIATTYLWVALALLIAFFVLRPELWRRLWFRRIDARGPALARIALGITLIWTFLDLLVLQGEWLFTDQGLLLTDMARKNYGGKLRTLWDPEHGFEHWWDVLLVLTDRWSILFIRSDPPFVYAMFGLLFMFGLMMTVGLFTRVSTVMSWLLMLQLYNYNPIYYTGGDTVMRVMLFLAMFVDWGQAYSVDAWRRRRRAILAGATQVPALQRIPAWPVHLLMIQLACIYCATGLLKSGNTWANGTALYYALNLDHFYRVPAFTLYAWADQLYITRVMTVVTHWWEALFPLVFVGEILRAVDKDQAANTWIGPVPRWTFYSLGLVASILVVWAAPTWARTFPLFVLAAMIYVDRRWLREPDKSGAGAVAWSIRVLSWLCLIGFLVVGAVFADLGVLYYFKPPKNAPAWVQNKDLLRNLASAATLAIPLLLTTVILILRTWAPRAYRIVRDWLLGKRFWVTMGLFMHIGIDLTMNVGTFVQVMISVYPLWLGGEDVDAMWRFLLRRPAKPGEGTRPALPEAKLRRVGRRLIAPLERVRHRVPRAPWVVIHGPAEAAVRRVALLRCWDLGERLEFELDPERTSEVLRLRSPDGQTTFEAARAGRELISLFPGLWWLWPIGMFPGVGRLAAMILRQRV
;
A
#
# COMPACT_ATOMS: atom_id res chain seq x y z
N MET A 1 -29.47 50.05 10.29
CA MET A 1 -28.93 48.99 11.17
C MET A 1 -27.82 49.65 12.00
N SER A 2 -28.00 49.82 13.32
CA SER A 2 -27.09 50.67 14.12
C SER A 2 -25.69 50.03 14.28
N PRO A 3 -24.62 50.81 14.51
CA PRO A 3 -23.28 50.28 14.80
C PRO A 3 -23.26 49.31 15.99
N LEU A 4 -24.18 49.50 16.95
CA LEU A 4 -24.38 48.63 18.10
C LEU A 4 -24.90 47.24 17.69
N LEU A 5 -25.80 47.17 16.71
CA LEU A 5 -26.29 45.89 16.15
C LEU A 5 -25.21 45.17 15.33
N LEU A 6 -24.31 45.91 14.66
CA LEU A 6 -23.15 45.34 13.98
C LEU A 6 -22.09 44.82 14.97
N ALA A 7 -21.90 45.52 16.09
CA ALA A 7 -21.00 45.12 17.17
C ALA A 7 -21.53 43.90 17.94
N LEU A 8 -22.85 43.79 18.14
CA LEU A 8 -23.51 42.61 18.72
C LEU A 8 -23.59 41.44 17.74
N ALA A 9 -23.57 41.69 16.42
CA ALA A 9 -23.52 40.67 15.37
C ALA A 9 -22.10 40.14 15.09
N LYS A 10 -21.04 40.82 15.59
CA LYS A 10 -19.69 40.27 15.62
C LYS A 10 -19.68 39.10 16.61
N LYS A 11 -19.91 37.89 16.08
CA LYS A 11 -19.50 36.65 16.77
C LYS A 11 -18.08 36.88 17.27
N LYS A 12 -17.86 36.74 18.58
CA LYS A 12 -16.51 36.64 19.16
C LYS A 12 -15.77 35.64 18.28
N GLU A 13 -14.82 36.10 17.48
CA GLU A 13 -13.97 35.19 16.73
C GLU A 13 -13.30 34.32 17.78
N VAL A 14 -13.62 33.03 17.72
CA VAL A 14 -13.06 32.07 18.64
C VAL A 14 -11.58 32.00 18.26
N ASP A 15 -10.74 32.58 19.10
CA ASP A 15 -9.31 32.60 18.89
C ASP A 15 -8.75 31.18 19.03
N VAL A 16 -8.59 30.51 17.89
CA VAL A 16 -8.00 29.17 17.80
C VAL A 16 -6.53 29.21 18.25
N SER A 17 -5.86 30.35 18.10
CA SER A 17 -4.43 30.50 18.44
C SER A 17 -4.19 30.39 19.95
N ALA A 18 -5.13 30.85 20.77
CA ALA A 18 -5.05 30.78 22.23
C ALA A 18 -4.94 29.34 22.80
N HIS A 19 -5.23 28.30 22.00
CA HIS A 19 -5.17 26.91 22.43
C HIS A 19 -4.14 26.08 21.66
N ILE A 20 -3.37 26.70 20.75
CA ILE A 20 -2.31 26.01 19.99
C ILE A 20 -1.22 25.50 20.94
N ASP A 21 -0.81 26.30 21.91
CA ASP A 21 0.24 25.91 22.86
C ASP A 21 -0.22 24.77 23.78
N ILE A 22 -1.48 24.82 24.22
CA ILE A 22 -2.12 23.79 25.04
C ILE A 22 -2.25 22.49 24.24
N ALA A 23 -2.77 22.56 23.01
CA ALA A 23 -2.86 21.42 22.10
C ALA A 23 -1.48 20.83 21.81
N THR A 24 -0.47 21.67 21.56
CA THR A 24 0.91 21.23 21.33
C THR A 24 1.47 20.51 22.56
N THR A 25 1.23 21.03 23.76
CA THR A 25 1.63 20.39 25.02
C THR A 25 0.97 19.02 25.18
N TYR A 26 -0.33 18.92 24.93
CA TYR A 26 -1.04 17.63 24.96
C TYR A 26 -0.49 16.64 23.92
N LEU A 27 -0.12 17.08 22.72
CA LEU A 27 0.56 16.21 21.74
C LEU A 27 1.89 15.68 22.27
N TRP A 28 2.69 16.53 22.92
CA TRP A 28 3.95 16.10 23.55
C TRP A 28 3.71 15.09 24.66
N VAL A 29 2.69 15.30 25.49
CA VAL A 29 2.29 14.35 26.53
C VAL A 29 1.85 13.02 25.91
N ALA A 30 1.00 13.05 24.88
CA ALA A 30 0.56 11.85 24.17
C ALA A 30 1.75 11.07 23.56
N LEU A 31 2.71 11.78 22.96
CA LEU A 31 3.93 11.20 22.43
C LEU A 31 4.80 10.60 23.54
N ALA A 32 5.00 11.31 24.65
CA ALA A 32 5.78 10.83 25.78
C ALA A 32 5.17 9.56 26.40
N LEU A 33 3.84 9.52 26.54
CA LEU A 33 3.12 8.33 27.02
C LEU A 33 3.25 7.15 26.05
N LEU A 34 3.23 7.40 24.74
CA LEU A 34 3.46 6.37 23.72
C LEU A 34 4.89 5.83 23.76
N ILE A 35 5.89 6.70 23.93
CA ILE A 35 7.29 6.30 24.08
C ILE A 35 7.46 5.48 25.36
N ALA A 36 6.95 5.99 26.50
CA ALA A 36 7.00 5.30 27.79
C ALA A 36 6.36 3.91 27.71
N PHE A 37 5.22 3.78 27.04
CA PHE A 37 4.57 2.50 26.80
C PHE A 37 5.48 1.49 26.10
N PHE A 38 6.17 1.88 25.03
CA PHE A 38 7.07 0.98 24.30
C PHE A 38 8.42 0.76 24.97
N VAL A 39 8.89 1.69 25.82
CA VAL A 39 10.04 1.48 26.71
C VAL A 39 9.72 0.43 27.77
N LEU A 40 8.50 0.46 28.32
CA LEU A 40 8.01 -0.56 29.24
C LEU A 40 7.76 -1.91 28.55
N ARG A 41 7.41 -1.89 27.26
CA ARG A 41 7.01 -3.06 26.46
C ARG A 41 7.83 -3.25 25.18
N PRO A 42 9.16 -3.44 25.31
CA PRO A 42 10.08 -3.52 24.18
C PRO A 42 9.80 -4.73 23.29
N GLU A 43 9.22 -5.80 23.83
CA GLU A 43 8.84 -7.00 23.07
C GLU A 43 7.73 -6.69 22.04
N LEU A 44 6.83 -5.76 22.35
CA LEU A 44 5.77 -5.33 21.43
C LEU A 44 6.34 -4.48 20.31
N TRP A 45 7.25 -3.57 20.66
CA TRP A 45 7.96 -2.73 19.69
C TRP A 45 8.72 -3.58 18.67
N ARG A 46 9.48 -4.59 19.14
CA ARG A 46 10.20 -5.55 18.28
C ARG A 46 9.28 -6.28 17.33
N ARG A 47 8.15 -6.76 17.82
CA ARG A 47 7.18 -7.50 17.02
C ARG A 47 6.56 -6.60 15.95
N LEU A 48 6.24 -5.35 16.30
CA LEU A 48 5.65 -4.39 15.39
C LEU A 48 6.63 -3.97 14.29
N TRP A 49 7.89 -3.68 14.61
CA TRP A 49 8.82 -3.07 13.64
C TRP A 49 9.89 -4.01 13.10
N PHE A 50 10.38 -4.98 13.88
CA PHE A 50 11.55 -5.80 13.51
C PHE A 50 11.22 -7.25 13.15
N ARG A 51 9.95 -7.65 13.18
CA ARG A 51 9.55 -8.94 12.64
C ARG A 51 9.94 -9.04 11.16
N ARG A 52 10.33 -10.24 10.75
CA ARG A 52 10.61 -10.57 9.36
C ARG A 52 9.32 -11.05 8.68
N ILE A 53 8.91 -10.38 7.61
CA ILE A 53 7.68 -10.65 6.85
C ILE A 53 7.99 -11.19 5.44
N ASP A 54 6.96 -11.74 4.79
CA ASP A 54 7.04 -12.22 3.41
C ASP A 54 7.26 -11.05 2.43
N ALA A 55 8.19 -11.19 1.50
CA ALA A 55 8.57 -10.14 0.56
C ALA A 55 7.64 -10.01 -0.66
N ARG A 56 6.70 -10.94 -0.87
CA ARG A 56 5.90 -11.02 -2.10
C ARG A 56 4.94 -9.86 -2.29
N GLY A 57 4.23 -9.43 -1.24
CA GLY A 57 3.37 -8.25 -1.28
C GLY A 57 4.15 -6.97 -1.66
N PRO A 58 5.22 -6.65 -0.93
CA PRO A 58 6.12 -5.53 -1.28
C PRO A 58 6.76 -5.64 -2.66
N ALA A 59 7.08 -6.85 -3.13
CA ALA A 59 7.58 -7.05 -4.50
C ALA A 59 6.52 -6.75 -5.58
N LEU A 60 5.24 -7.06 -5.33
CA LEU A 60 4.15 -6.66 -6.23
C LEU A 60 3.95 -5.14 -6.21
N ALA A 61 4.06 -4.51 -5.04
CA ALA A 61 4.00 -3.04 -4.91
C ALA A 61 5.15 -2.37 -5.67
N ARG A 62 6.37 -2.93 -5.62
CA ARG A 62 7.52 -2.47 -6.43
C ARG A 62 7.21 -2.46 -7.92
N ILE A 63 6.66 -3.56 -8.44
CA ILE A 63 6.31 -3.70 -9.86
C ILE A 63 5.25 -2.65 -10.22
N ALA A 64 4.20 -2.53 -9.41
CA ALA A 64 3.12 -1.60 -9.67
C ALA A 64 3.61 -0.14 -9.63
N LEU A 65 4.35 0.26 -8.59
CA LEU A 65 4.93 1.61 -8.46
C LEU A 65 5.89 1.92 -9.61
N GLY A 66 6.71 0.97 -10.02
CA GLY A 66 7.62 1.15 -11.15
C GLY A 66 6.89 1.34 -12.48
N ILE A 67 5.83 0.56 -12.73
CA ILE A 67 4.96 0.75 -13.90
C ILE A 67 4.29 2.13 -13.85
N THR A 68 3.72 2.51 -12.70
CA THR A 68 3.08 3.82 -12.53
C THR A 68 4.08 4.96 -12.74
N LEU A 69 5.32 4.83 -12.27
CA LEU A 69 6.36 5.83 -12.49
C LEU A 69 6.64 6.01 -13.99
N ILE A 70 6.92 4.90 -14.68
CA ILE A 70 7.24 4.92 -16.11
C ILE A 70 6.05 5.49 -16.89
N TRP A 71 4.84 5.01 -16.61
CA TRP A 71 3.63 5.48 -17.27
C TRP A 71 3.42 6.98 -17.09
N THR A 72 3.54 7.48 -15.87
CA THR A 72 3.37 8.90 -15.52
C THR A 72 4.30 9.79 -16.34
N PHE A 73 5.59 9.45 -16.38
CA PHE A 73 6.58 10.28 -17.09
C PHE A 73 6.61 10.02 -18.59
N LEU A 74 6.17 8.85 -19.06
CA LEU A 74 5.98 8.59 -20.49
C LEU A 74 4.85 9.47 -21.04
N ASP A 75 3.72 9.54 -20.34
CA ASP A 75 2.59 10.40 -20.70
C ASP A 75 3.01 11.87 -20.76
N LEU A 76 3.71 12.36 -19.72
CA LEU A 76 4.24 13.72 -19.69
C LEU A 76 5.25 14.00 -20.80
N LEU A 77 6.17 13.07 -21.07
CA LEU A 77 7.18 13.24 -22.11
C LEU A 77 6.54 13.32 -23.51
N VAL A 78 5.62 12.40 -23.80
CA VAL A 78 4.99 12.28 -25.13
C VAL A 78 4.07 13.46 -25.42
N LEU A 79 3.29 13.90 -24.43
CA LEU A 79 2.31 14.95 -24.64
C LEU A 79 2.89 16.36 -24.48
N GLN A 80 3.82 16.56 -23.54
CA GLN A 80 4.21 17.90 -23.07
C GLN A 80 5.70 18.01 -22.67
N GLY A 81 6.55 17.07 -23.09
CA GLY A 81 7.94 16.97 -22.62
C GLY A 81 8.76 18.22 -22.90
N GLU A 82 8.73 18.69 -24.15
CA GLU A 82 9.42 19.92 -24.57
C GLU A 82 8.80 21.14 -23.89
N TRP A 83 7.48 21.27 -23.96
CA TRP A 83 6.76 22.40 -23.39
C TRP A 83 6.96 22.59 -21.88
N LEU A 84 7.03 21.51 -21.09
CA LEU A 84 7.09 21.60 -19.63
C LEU A 84 8.50 21.62 -19.04
N PHE A 85 9.45 20.94 -19.68
CA PHE A 85 10.74 20.61 -19.05
C PHE A 85 11.95 21.23 -19.74
N THR A 86 11.82 21.75 -20.97
CA THR A 86 12.95 22.35 -21.67
C THR A 86 12.92 23.87 -21.62
N ASP A 87 14.07 24.48 -21.89
CA ASP A 87 14.24 25.92 -22.10
C ASP A 87 13.65 26.44 -23.42
N GLN A 88 13.09 25.56 -24.26
CA GLN A 88 12.34 25.91 -25.47
C GLN A 88 10.82 25.98 -25.20
N GLY A 89 10.38 25.51 -24.03
CA GLY A 89 8.99 25.45 -23.64
C GLY A 89 8.51 26.69 -22.87
N LEU A 90 7.65 26.43 -21.88
CA LEU A 90 6.98 27.44 -21.08
C LEU A 90 7.93 28.31 -20.24
N LEU A 91 9.03 27.72 -19.76
CA LEU A 91 9.98 28.38 -18.86
C LEU A 91 11.41 28.18 -19.36
N LEU A 92 12.06 29.30 -19.72
CA LEU A 92 13.52 29.36 -19.85
C LEU A 92 14.17 28.90 -18.53
N THR A 93 15.37 28.31 -18.60
CA THR A 93 16.12 27.81 -17.44
C THR A 93 16.22 28.85 -16.32
N ASP A 94 16.55 30.09 -16.66
CA ASP A 94 16.70 31.18 -15.68
C ASP A 94 15.37 31.62 -15.07
N MET A 95 14.29 31.58 -15.85
CA MET A 95 12.94 31.86 -15.33
C MET A 95 12.50 30.77 -14.36
N ALA A 96 12.74 29.50 -14.70
CA ALA A 96 12.44 28.36 -13.82
C ALA A 96 13.25 28.46 -12.51
N ARG A 97 14.55 28.78 -12.58
CA ARG A 97 15.40 28.99 -11.40
C ARG A 97 14.91 30.16 -10.54
N LYS A 98 14.54 31.27 -11.16
CA LYS A 98 14.02 32.46 -10.45
C LYS A 98 12.70 32.18 -9.73
N ASN A 99 11.78 31.46 -10.36
CA ASN A 99 10.44 31.22 -9.81
C ASN A 99 10.38 30.02 -8.85
N TYR A 100 11.16 28.98 -9.11
CA TYR A 100 11.03 27.67 -8.44
C TYR A 100 12.34 27.09 -7.91
N GLY A 101 13.49 27.72 -8.17
CA GLY A 101 14.82 27.20 -7.79
C GLY A 101 15.15 27.21 -6.30
N GLY A 102 14.24 27.71 -5.45
CA GLY A 102 14.46 27.77 -4.01
C GLY A 102 15.74 28.54 -3.66
N LYS A 103 16.57 27.96 -2.80
CA LYS A 103 17.90 28.48 -2.45
C LYS A 103 18.89 28.60 -3.62
N LEU A 104 18.70 27.85 -4.71
CA LEU A 104 19.56 27.96 -5.90
C LEU A 104 19.39 29.33 -6.59
N ARG A 105 18.31 30.05 -6.34
CA ARG A 105 18.10 31.43 -6.83
C ARG A 105 19.15 32.41 -6.32
N THR A 106 19.68 32.19 -5.12
CA THR A 106 20.56 33.15 -4.42
C THR A 106 21.95 32.60 -4.16
N LEU A 107 22.11 31.28 -4.08
CA LEU A 107 23.38 30.64 -3.74
C LEU A 107 24.18 30.19 -4.97
N TRP A 108 23.62 30.32 -6.18
CA TRP A 108 24.28 29.89 -7.41
C TRP A 108 23.97 30.84 -8.57
N ASP A 109 24.98 31.18 -9.36
CA ASP A 109 24.83 31.89 -10.63
C ASP A 109 25.61 31.21 -11.78
N PRO A 110 25.24 31.43 -13.05
CA PRO A 110 25.88 30.79 -14.18
C PRO A 110 27.34 31.19 -14.41
N GLU A 111 27.78 32.38 -13.98
CA GLU A 111 29.11 32.91 -14.24
C GLU A 111 30.13 32.43 -13.18
N HIS A 112 29.74 32.44 -11.90
CA HIS A 112 30.64 32.18 -10.77
C HIS A 112 30.34 30.88 -10.02
N GLY A 113 29.20 30.24 -10.28
CA GLY A 113 28.80 29.00 -9.62
C GLY A 113 28.37 29.21 -8.17
N PHE A 114 28.81 28.34 -7.26
CA PHE A 114 28.56 28.50 -5.82
C PHE A 114 29.64 29.38 -5.19
N GLU A 115 29.25 30.34 -4.36
CA GLU A 115 30.19 31.17 -3.60
C GLU A 115 30.98 30.33 -2.59
N HIS A 116 30.33 29.39 -1.92
CA HIS A 116 30.97 28.44 -1.01
C HIS A 116 30.61 26.99 -1.33
N TRP A 117 31.57 26.08 -1.14
CA TRP A 117 31.34 24.64 -1.44
C TRP A 117 30.25 24.00 -0.56
N TRP A 118 30.00 24.54 0.64
CA TRP A 118 28.93 24.06 1.54
C TRP A 118 27.54 24.57 1.14
N ASP A 119 27.43 25.56 0.27
CA ASP A 119 26.12 26.07 -0.21
C ASP A 119 25.35 25.01 -0.97
N VAL A 120 26.06 24.05 -1.58
CA VAL A 120 25.46 22.83 -2.14
C VAL A 120 24.61 22.12 -1.09
N LEU A 121 25.11 21.97 0.14
CA LEU A 121 24.36 21.31 1.22
C LEU A 121 23.11 22.11 1.60
N LEU A 122 23.20 23.45 1.58
CA LEU A 122 22.06 24.31 1.83
C LEU A 122 21.01 24.17 0.72
N VAL A 123 21.41 24.13 -0.56
CA VAL A 123 20.50 23.88 -1.69
C VAL A 123 19.81 22.52 -1.56
N LEU A 124 20.52 21.48 -1.14
CA LEU A 124 19.95 20.14 -0.95
C LEU A 124 18.85 20.09 0.14
N THR A 125 18.79 21.06 1.05
CA THR A 125 17.71 21.16 2.06
C THR A 125 16.40 21.74 1.52
N ASP A 126 16.39 22.27 0.29
CA ASP A 126 15.23 22.91 -0.35
C ASP A 126 14.79 22.16 -1.63
N ARG A 127 13.81 22.69 -2.37
CA ARG A 127 13.36 22.16 -3.66
C ARG A 127 14.40 22.41 -4.75
N TRP A 128 15.40 21.54 -4.84
CA TRP A 128 16.43 21.64 -5.87
C TRP A 128 16.15 20.72 -7.07
N SER A 129 16.61 21.16 -8.24
CA SER A 129 16.67 20.38 -9.47
C SER A 129 17.88 20.81 -10.28
N ILE A 130 18.59 19.86 -10.87
CA ILE A 130 19.68 20.14 -11.82
C ILE A 130 19.18 20.84 -13.09
N LEU A 131 17.88 20.72 -13.38
CA LEU A 131 17.26 21.39 -14.53
C LEU A 131 17.21 22.92 -14.37
N PHE A 132 17.41 23.45 -13.16
CA PHE A 132 17.58 24.90 -12.95
C PHE A 132 18.96 25.43 -13.36
N ILE A 133 19.92 24.54 -13.59
CA ILE A 133 21.26 24.88 -14.10
C ILE A 133 21.29 24.74 -15.62
N ARG A 134 20.68 23.67 -16.15
CA ARG A 134 20.68 23.34 -17.58
C ARG A 134 19.40 22.60 -17.95
N SER A 135 18.64 23.11 -18.93
CA SER A 135 17.40 22.48 -19.41
C SER A 135 17.23 22.48 -20.93
N ASP A 136 18.32 22.42 -21.70
CA ASP A 136 18.24 22.19 -23.15
C ASP A 136 17.64 20.80 -23.48
N PRO A 137 16.96 20.64 -24.63
CA PRO A 137 16.26 19.40 -24.96
C PRO A 137 17.13 18.12 -24.87
N PRO A 138 18.38 18.08 -25.37
CA PRO A 138 19.23 16.90 -25.22
C PRO A 138 19.45 16.49 -23.76
N PHE A 139 19.67 17.46 -22.87
CA PHE A 139 19.90 17.20 -21.45
C PHE A 139 18.64 16.68 -20.76
N VAL A 140 17.50 17.32 -21.03
CA VAL A 140 16.19 16.91 -20.49
C VAL A 140 15.83 15.49 -20.95
N TYR A 141 15.96 15.19 -22.25
CA TYR A 141 15.69 13.85 -22.77
C TYR A 141 16.65 12.79 -22.23
N ALA A 142 17.91 13.14 -21.96
CA ALA A 142 18.82 12.23 -21.26
C ALA A 142 18.35 11.93 -19.83
N MET A 143 17.83 12.93 -19.09
CA MET A 143 17.25 12.72 -17.76
C MET A 143 16.01 11.80 -17.81
N PHE A 144 15.12 11.99 -18.78
CA PHE A 144 13.99 11.07 -19.01
C PHE A 144 14.45 9.65 -19.37
N GLY A 145 15.44 9.52 -20.26
CA GLY A 145 16.01 8.22 -20.63
C GLY A 145 16.59 7.48 -19.42
N LEU A 146 17.33 8.19 -18.56
CA LEU A 146 17.83 7.64 -17.30
C LEU A 146 16.68 7.26 -16.36
N LEU A 147 15.63 8.10 -16.23
CA LEU A 147 14.47 7.80 -15.41
C LEU A 147 13.78 6.51 -15.87
N PHE A 148 13.54 6.34 -17.18
CA PHE A 148 12.91 5.13 -17.71
C PHE A 148 13.80 3.91 -17.55
N MET A 149 15.11 4.04 -17.77
CA MET A 149 16.06 2.96 -17.55
C MET A 149 16.03 2.49 -16.09
N PHE A 150 16.20 3.40 -15.12
CA PHE A 150 16.18 3.04 -13.70
C PHE A 150 14.79 2.61 -13.21
N GLY A 151 13.71 3.21 -13.72
CA GLY A 151 12.34 2.81 -13.45
C GLY A 151 12.06 1.38 -13.94
N LEU A 152 12.56 1.01 -15.13
CA LEU A 152 12.45 -0.34 -15.68
C LEU A 152 13.29 -1.33 -14.87
N MET A 153 14.53 -0.97 -14.54
CA MET A 153 15.38 -1.76 -13.65
C MET A 153 14.71 -1.99 -12.29
N MET A 154 14.08 -0.96 -11.72
CA MET A 154 13.32 -1.08 -10.48
C MET A 154 12.11 -2.00 -10.65
N THR A 155 11.37 -1.88 -11.75
CA THR A 155 10.17 -2.69 -12.08
C THR A 155 10.48 -4.17 -12.27
N VAL A 156 11.57 -4.49 -12.95
CA VAL A 156 12.05 -5.88 -13.14
C VAL A 156 12.81 -6.40 -11.92
N GLY A 157 13.29 -5.50 -11.07
CA GLY A 157 14.01 -5.83 -9.84
C GLY A 157 15.46 -6.21 -10.11
N LEU A 158 16.13 -5.39 -10.91
CA LEU A 158 17.57 -5.43 -11.19
C LEU A 158 18.29 -4.34 -10.42
N PHE A 159 19.32 -4.70 -9.64
CA PHE A 159 20.05 -3.77 -8.76
C PHE A 159 19.09 -2.95 -7.88
N THR A 160 18.09 -3.63 -7.31
CA THR A 160 16.88 -3.04 -6.70
C THR A 160 17.12 -1.86 -5.78
N ARG A 161 18.13 -1.89 -4.92
CA ARG A 161 18.44 -0.75 -4.05
C ARG A 161 18.84 0.49 -4.84
N VAL A 162 19.78 0.32 -5.77
CA VAL A 162 20.28 1.42 -6.61
C VAL A 162 19.19 1.92 -7.53
N SER A 163 18.46 1.01 -8.19
CA SER A 163 17.39 1.40 -9.11
C SER A 163 16.23 2.10 -8.41
N THR A 164 15.86 1.72 -7.18
CA THR A 164 14.85 2.45 -6.40
C THR A 164 15.31 3.86 -6.00
N VAL A 165 16.54 4.01 -5.48
CA VAL A 165 17.10 5.32 -5.12
C VAL A 165 17.20 6.24 -6.35
N MET A 166 17.74 5.74 -7.45
CA MET A 166 17.89 6.52 -8.69
C MET A 166 16.55 6.88 -9.32
N SER A 167 15.57 5.97 -9.30
CA SER A 167 14.20 6.26 -9.77
C SER A 167 13.57 7.41 -8.98
N TRP A 168 13.71 7.41 -7.66
CA TRP A 168 13.22 8.50 -6.82
C TRP A 168 13.98 9.82 -7.08
N LEU A 169 15.31 9.76 -7.16
CA LEU A 169 16.14 10.95 -7.35
C LEU A 169 15.89 11.63 -8.70
N LEU A 170 15.82 10.85 -9.79
CA LEU A 170 15.56 11.35 -11.15
C LEU A 170 14.13 11.90 -11.29
N MET A 171 13.16 11.19 -10.71
CA MET A 171 11.79 11.68 -10.61
C MET A 171 11.73 13.02 -9.88
N LEU A 172 12.46 13.16 -8.77
CA LEU A 172 12.51 14.40 -7.99
C LEU A 172 13.10 15.57 -8.80
N GLN A 173 14.07 15.32 -9.69
CA GLN A 173 14.62 16.37 -10.56
C GLN A 173 13.53 16.97 -11.47
N LEU A 174 12.74 16.13 -12.12
CA LEU A 174 11.69 16.57 -13.03
C LEU A 174 10.55 17.25 -12.27
N TYR A 175 10.12 16.62 -11.18
CA TYR A 175 9.10 17.17 -10.30
C TYR A 175 9.50 18.55 -9.74
N ASN A 176 10.73 18.76 -9.29
CA ASN A 176 11.07 20.05 -8.71
C ASN A 176 11.22 21.18 -9.75
N TYR A 177 11.46 20.86 -11.03
CA TYR A 177 11.69 21.86 -12.08
C TYR A 177 10.46 22.72 -12.39
N ASN A 178 9.30 22.09 -12.64
CA ASN A 178 8.10 22.80 -13.03
C ASN A 178 6.87 22.32 -12.23
N PRO A 179 6.34 23.14 -11.31
CA PRO A 179 5.24 22.73 -10.46
C PRO A 179 3.84 22.80 -11.09
N ILE A 180 3.69 23.26 -12.33
CA ILE A 180 2.38 23.58 -12.92
C ILE A 180 1.47 22.36 -13.09
N TYR A 181 2.02 21.20 -13.43
CA TYR A 181 1.25 19.99 -13.72
C TYR A 181 1.01 19.10 -12.48
N TYR A 182 1.43 19.54 -11.29
CA TYR A 182 1.34 18.69 -10.09
C TYR A 182 -0.08 18.38 -9.68
N THR A 183 -0.27 17.10 -9.35
CA THR A 183 -1.46 16.59 -8.71
C THR A 183 -1.15 16.05 -7.31
N GLY A 184 -2.19 15.71 -6.56
CA GLY A 184 -2.02 14.97 -5.30
C GLY A 184 -1.31 13.62 -5.51
N GLY A 185 -1.48 12.99 -6.68
CA GLY A 185 -0.87 11.70 -7.02
C GLY A 185 0.66 11.75 -7.02
N ASP A 186 1.23 12.80 -7.58
CA ASP A 186 2.67 13.02 -7.66
C ASP A 186 3.30 13.18 -6.26
N THR A 187 2.57 13.80 -5.33
CA THR A 187 3.01 13.90 -3.93
C THR A 187 2.99 12.55 -3.24
N VAL A 188 1.96 11.73 -3.47
CA VAL A 188 1.93 10.36 -2.96
C VAL A 188 3.10 9.56 -3.54
N MET A 189 3.34 9.67 -4.85
CA MET A 189 4.42 8.95 -5.53
C MET A 189 5.79 9.31 -4.95
N ARG A 190 6.05 10.61 -4.73
CA ARG A 190 7.28 11.12 -4.09
C ARG A 190 7.52 10.53 -2.70
N VAL A 191 6.48 10.51 -1.86
CA VAL A 191 6.60 10.00 -0.48
C VAL A 191 6.71 8.48 -0.46
N MET A 192 5.92 7.77 -1.27
CA MET A 192 5.94 6.31 -1.33
C MET A 192 7.27 5.78 -1.88
N LEU A 193 7.80 6.37 -2.94
CA LEU A 193 9.14 6.00 -3.45
C LEU A 193 10.26 6.38 -2.48
N PHE A 194 10.11 7.47 -1.74
CA PHE A 194 11.07 7.81 -0.68
C PHE A 194 11.13 6.71 0.38
N LEU A 195 9.98 6.34 0.94
CA LEU A 195 9.89 5.28 1.93
C LEU A 195 10.31 3.91 1.36
N ALA A 196 10.07 3.68 0.07
CA ALA A 196 10.44 2.45 -0.60
C ALA A 196 11.95 2.21 -0.68
N MET A 197 12.80 3.24 -0.63
CA MET A 197 14.26 3.09 -0.59
C MET A 197 14.73 2.24 0.60
N PHE A 198 13.93 2.19 1.66
CA PHE A 198 14.22 1.39 2.86
C PHE A 198 13.66 -0.04 2.80
N VAL A 199 12.84 -0.36 1.80
CA VAL A 199 12.22 -1.68 1.65
C VAL A 199 13.12 -2.59 0.83
N ASP A 200 13.43 -3.78 1.37
CA ASP A 200 14.15 -4.81 0.62
C ASP A 200 13.22 -5.60 -0.32
N TRP A 201 12.41 -4.90 -1.14
CA TRP A 201 11.42 -5.48 -2.06
C TRP A 201 12.02 -6.15 -3.31
N GLY A 202 13.34 -6.31 -3.33
CA GLY A 202 14.09 -7.13 -4.28
C GLY A 202 14.28 -8.58 -3.84
N GLN A 203 13.66 -9.02 -2.74
CA GLN A 203 13.74 -10.41 -2.26
C GLN A 203 12.76 -11.38 -2.92
N ALA A 204 11.72 -10.87 -3.60
CA ALA A 204 10.76 -11.67 -4.36
C ALA A 204 10.44 -11.01 -5.72
N TYR A 205 9.99 -11.83 -6.67
CA TYR A 205 9.60 -11.42 -8.03
C TYR A 205 10.58 -10.46 -8.73
N SER A 206 11.88 -10.66 -8.51
CA SER A 206 12.96 -9.80 -9.01
C SER A 206 14.05 -10.61 -9.69
N VAL A 207 14.74 -9.98 -10.64
CA VAL A 207 15.96 -10.55 -11.25
C VAL A 207 17.05 -10.75 -10.19
N ASP A 208 17.17 -9.88 -9.20
CA ASP A 208 18.11 -10.03 -8.10
C ASP A 208 17.85 -11.31 -7.28
N ALA A 209 16.60 -11.63 -6.95
CA ALA A 209 16.23 -12.85 -6.24
C ALA A 209 16.47 -14.10 -7.09
N TRP A 210 16.14 -14.03 -8.38
CA TRP A 210 16.45 -15.10 -9.33
C TRP A 210 17.97 -15.35 -9.42
N ARG A 211 18.80 -14.31 -9.57
CA ARG A 211 20.27 -14.42 -9.61
C ARG A 211 20.83 -15.06 -8.34
N ARG A 212 20.28 -14.73 -7.16
CA ARG A 212 20.68 -15.35 -5.88
C ARG A 212 20.35 -16.85 -5.86
N ARG A 213 19.13 -17.24 -6.22
CA ARG A 213 18.71 -18.64 -6.27
C ARG A 213 19.49 -19.45 -7.30
N ARG A 214 19.70 -18.88 -8.49
CA ARG A 214 20.51 -19.49 -9.55
C ARG A 214 21.92 -19.76 -9.06
N ARG A 215 22.59 -18.80 -8.42
CA ARG A 215 23.92 -19.00 -7.84
C ARG A 215 23.95 -20.13 -6.80
N ALA A 216 22.96 -20.20 -5.91
CA ALA A 216 22.88 -21.27 -4.92
C ALA A 216 22.70 -22.67 -5.56
N ILE A 217 21.82 -22.79 -6.57
CA ILE A 217 21.61 -24.05 -7.30
C ILE A 217 22.88 -24.48 -8.02
N LEU A 218 23.55 -23.54 -8.71
CA LEU A 218 24.81 -23.83 -9.40
C LEU A 218 25.97 -24.17 -8.45
N ALA A 219 25.92 -23.68 -7.21
CA ALA A 219 26.84 -24.05 -6.14
C ALA A 219 26.52 -25.39 -5.46
N GLY A 220 25.53 -26.15 -5.96
CA GLY A 220 25.20 -27.49 -5.47
C GLY A 220 24.05 -27.56 -4.45
N ALA A 221 23.21 -26.52 -4.33
CA ALA A 221 22.03 -26.60 -3.46
C ALA A 221 21.07 -27.71 -3.93
N THR A 222 20.71 -28.60 -3.00
CA THR A 222 19.80 -29.74 -3.25
C THR A 222 18.33 -29.33 -3.32
N GLN A 223 17.99 -28.14 -2.84
CA GLN A 223 16.63 -27.59 -2.86
C GLN A 223 16.64 -26.14 -3.32
N VAL A 224 15.53 -25.70 -3.93
CA VAL A 224 15.34 -24.30 -4.32
C VAL A 224 15.27 -23.44 -3.04
N PRO A 225 16.18 -22.47 -2.85
CA PRO A 225 16.18 -21.67 -1.63
C PRO A 225 14.87 -20.89 -1.45
N ALA A 226 14.33 -20.92 -0.23
CA ALA A 226 13.15 -20.14 0.15
C ALA A 226 13.39 -18.64 -0.08
N LEU A 227 12.32 -17.88 -0.31
CA LEU A 227 12.40 -16.42 -0.42
C LEU A 227 12.87 -15.85 0.91
N GLN A 228 13.82 -14.91 0.87
CA GLN A 228 14.28 -14.24 2.08
C GLN A 228 13.20 -13.33 2.62
N ARG A 229 12.96 -13.43 3.94
CA ARG A 229 12.04 -12.53 4.63
C ARG A 229 12.69 -11.16 4.86
N ILE A 230 11.89 -10.11 4.79
CA ILE A 230 12.35 -8.72 4.88
C ILE A 230 11.92 -8.08 6.20
N PRO A 231 12.63 -7.04 6.69
CA PRO A 231 12.18 -6.31 7.87
C PRO A 231 10.79 -5.69 7.66
N ALA A 232 9.93 -5.71 8.68
CA ALA A 232 8.56 -5.18 8.57
C ALA A 232 8.50 -3.65 8.60
N TRP A 233 9.41 -2.98 9.30
CA TRP A 233 9.30 -1.54 9.57
C TRP A 233 9.09 -0.64 8.34
N PRO A 234 9.80 -0.78 7.21
CA PRO A 234 9.63 0.16 6.10
C PRO A 234 8.33 -0.13 5.34
N VAL A 235 7.84 -1.37 5.37
CA VAL A 235 6.53 -1.75 4.83
C VAL A 235 5.41 -1.19 5.70
N HIS A 236 5.53 -1.29 7.03
CA HIS A 236 4.57 -0.69 7.95
C HIS A 236 4.52 0.84 7.82
N LEU A 237 5.65 1.52 7.60
CA LEU A 237 5.66 2.96 7.31
C LEU A 237 4.86 3.31 6.06
N LEU A 238 5.01 2.54 4.97
CA LEU A 238 4.21 2.74 3.76
C LEU A 238 2.72 2.49 4.00
N MET A 239 2.38 1.43 4.75
CA MET A 239 0.99 1.13 5.12
C MET A 239 0.38 2.25 5.99
N ILE A 240 1.14 2.75 6.96
CA ILE A 240 0.73 3.87 7.83
C ILE A 240 0.55 5.12 6.99
N GLN A 241 1.50 5.44 6.10
CA GLN A 241 1.39 6.58 5.19
C GLN A 241 0.11 6.53 4.36
N LEU A 242 -0.24 5.35 3.82
CA LEU A 242 -1.49 5.16 3.07
C LEU A 242 -2.72 5.40 3.95
N ALA A 243 -2.72 4.86 5.17
CA ALA A 243 -3.81 5.06 6.11
C ALA A 243 -3.94 6.53 6.56
N CYS A 244 -2.81 7.24 6.72
CA CYS A 244 -2.78 8.67 7.00
C CYS A 244 -3.37 9.48 5.86
N ILE A 245 -3.06 9.14 4.60
CA ILE A 245 -3.64 9.79 3.41
C ILE A 245 -5.16 9.65 3.44
N TYR A 246 -5.69 8.42 3.51
CA TYR A 246 -7.14 8.20 3.51
C TYR A 246 -7.83 8.84 4.71
N CYS A 247 -7.27 8.67 5.91
CA CYS A 247 -7.89 9.24 7.10
C CYS A 247 -7.93 10.77 7.00
N ALA A 248 -6.82 11.42 6.65
CA ALA A 248 -6.78 12.86 6.50
C ALA A 248 -7.76 13.36 5.43
N THR A 249 -7.85 12.69 4.27
CA THR A 249 -8.81 13.08 3.23
C THR A 249 -10.25 12.86 3.66
N GLY A 250 -10.54 11.80 4.42
CA GLY A 250 -11.87 11.53 4.97
C GLY A 250 -12.32 12.61 5.95
N LEU A 251 -11.43 13.05 6.85
CA LEU A 251 -11.76 14.09 7.84
C LEU A 251 -11.98 15.45 7.22
N LEU A 252 -11.22 15.77 6.15
CA LEU A 252 -11.37 17.03 5.44
C LEU A 252 -12.66 17.10 4.61
N LYS A 253 -13.37 15.98 4.40
CA LYS A 253 -14.67 15.92 3.72
C LYS A 253 -15.83 16.34 4.62
N SER A 254 -15.73 17.49 5.29
CA SER A 254 -16.71 17.97 6.29
C SER A 254 -17.74 18.99 5.78
N GLY A 255 -17.68 19.36 4.48
CA GLY A 255 -18.56 20.38 3.89
C GLY A 255 -20.03 19.95 3.76
N ASN A 256 -20.94 20.93 3.57
CA ASN A 256 -22.38 20.69 3.45
C ASN A 256 -22.76 19.67 2.36
N THR A 257 -22.02 19.65 1.24
CA THR A 257 -22.23 18.70 0.14
C THR A 257 -21.89 17.26 0.53
N TRP A 258 -20.95 17.05 1.45
CA TRP A 258 -20.66 15.73 2.01
C TRP A 258 -21.75 15.32 3.00
N ALA A 259 -22.16 16.24 3.88
CA ALA A 259 -23.19 15.99 4.89
C ALA A 259 -24.56 15.63 4.30
N ASN A 260 -24.96 16.27 3.20
CA ASN A 260 -26.24 15.98 2.53
C ASN A 260 -26.13 14.91 1.43
N GLY A 261 -24.97 14.30 1.23
CA GLY A 261 -24.73 13.22 0.27
C GLY A 261 -24.56 13.64 -1.18
N THR A 262 -24.57 14.93 -1.51
CA THR A 262 -24.52 15.40 -2.90
C THR A 262 -23.12 15.58 -3.49
N ALA A 263 -22.06 15.42 -2.68
CA ALA A 263 -20.69 15.71 -3.10
C ALA A 263 -20.24 14.94 -4.35
N LEU A 264 -20.47 13.63 -4.43
CA LEU A 264 -20.06 12.86 -5.60
C LEU A 264 -20.91 13.16 -6.83
N TYR A 265 -22.19 13.48 -6.66
CA TYR A 265 -23.01 13.95 -7.78
C TYR A 265 -22.39 15.21 -8.41
N TYR A 266 -22.02 16.19 -7.59
CA TYR A 266 -21.34 17.38 -8.10
C TYR A 266 -19.97 17.05 -8.70
N ALA A 267 -19.14 16.25 -8.03
CA ALA A 267 -17.80 15.89 -8.52
C ALA A 267 -17.84 15.22 -9.90
N LEU A 268 -18.83 14.35 -10.15
CA LEU A 268 -19.03 13.66 -11.42
C LEU A 268 -19.59 14.55 -12.54
N ASN A 269 -20.13 15.73 -12.20
CA ASN A 269 -20.66 16.71 -13.16
C ASN A 269 -19.75 17.93 -13.35
N LEU A 270 -18.63 18.03 -12.61
CA LEU A 270 -17.65 19.09 -12.80
C LEU A 270 -16.83 18.83 -14.08
N ASP A 271 -16.78 19.85 -14.93
CA ASP A 271 -16.09 19.83 -16.23
C ASP A 271 -14.62 19.45 -16.16
N HIS A 272 -13.94 19.94 -15.13
CA HIS A 272 -12.55 19.61 -14.89
C HIS A 272 -12.32 18.15 -14.47
N PHE A 273 -13.33 17.46 -13.94
CA PHE A 273 -13.17 16.13 -13.34
C PHE A 273 -13.86 15.00 -14.07
N TYR A 274 -14.88 15.20 -14.89
CA TYR A 274 -15.49 14.08 -15.60
C TYR A 274 -14.56 13.56 -16.70
N ARG A 275 -14.52 12.23 -16.90
CA ARG A 275 -13.84 11.62 -18.05
C ARG A 275 -14.74 11.52 -19.27
N VAL A 276 -16.03 11.24 -19.03
CA VAL A 276 -17.08 11.15 -20.05
C VAL A 276 -18.24 12.02 -19.59
N PRO A 277 -18.81 12.88 -20.46
CA PRO A 277 -19.90 13.80 -20.12
C PRO A 277 -21.24 13.06 -19.97
N ALA A 278 -21.37 12.20 -18.96
CA ALA A 278 -22.52 11.34 -18.70
C ALA A 278 -23.53 11.98 -17.71
N PHE A 279 -23.81 13.28 -17.88
CA PHE A 279 -24.60 14.07 -16.92
C PHE A 279 -25.99 13.48 -16.63
N THR A 280 -26.67 12.96 -17.67
CA THR A 280 -27.98 12.32 -17.52
C THR A 280 -27.89 11.07 -16.66
N LEU A 281 -26.91 10.20 -16.90
CA LEU A 281 -26.68 9.00 -16.09
C LEU A 281 -26.44 9.36 -14.62
N TYR A 282 -25.62 10.37 -14.34
CA TYR A 282 -25.33 10.80 -12.97
C TYR A 282 -26.53 11.47 -12.30
N ALA A 283 -27.36 12.20 -13.04
CA ALA A 283 -28.62 12.74 -12.53
C ALA A 283 -29.61 11.62 -12.16
N TRP A 284 -29.77 10.60 -13.02
CA TRP A 284 -30.56 9.41 -12.70
C TRP A 284 -29.99 8.66 -11.49
N ALA A 285 -28.67 8.53 -11.40
CA ALA A 285 -28.01 7.90 -10.26
C ALA A 285 -28.25 8.65 -8.95
N ASP A 286 -28.30 10.00 -8.96
CA ASP A 286 -28.65 10.79 -7.77
C ASP A 286 -30.11 10.66 -7.37
N GLN A 287 -31.03 10.68 -8.35
CA GLN A 287 -32.45 10.44 -8.11
C GLN A 287 -32.71 9.05 -7.51
N LEU A 288 -31.92 8.05 -7.91
CA LEU A 288 -31.94 6.69 -7.35
C LEU A 288 -31.08 6.54 -6.07
N TYR A 289 -30.60 7.65 -5.49
CA TYR A 289 -29.77 7.71 -4.28
C TYR A 289 -28.40 7.01 -4.38
N ILE A 290 -27.98 6.56 -5.57
CA ILE A 290 -26.72 5.82 -5.77
C ILE A 290 -25.52 6.72 -5.43
N THR A 291 -25.44 7.92 -6.03
CA THR A 291 -24.36 8.89 -5.74
C THR A 291 -24.37 9.35 -4.28
N ARG A 292 -25.54 9.41 -3.65
CA ARG A 292 -25.69 9.77 -2.23
C ARG A 292 -25.12 8.71 -1.30
N VAL A 293 -25.46 7.45 -1.55
CA VAL A 293 -24.87 6.31 -0.83
C VAL A 293 -23.36 6.28 -1.07
N MET A 294 -22.90 6.45 -2.31
CA MET A 294 -21.47 6.50 -2.61
C MET A 294 -20.75 7.63 -1.87
N THR A 295 -21.37 8.81 -1.73
CA THR A 295 -20.78 9.95 -0.98
C THR A 295 -20.56 9.59 0.48
N VAL A 296 -21.59 9.04 1.13
CA VAL A 296 -21.51 8.64 2.55
C VAL A 296 -20.52 7.49 2.74
N VAL A 297 -20.56 6.48 1.86
CA VAL A 297 -19.63 5.34 1.90
C VAL A 297 -18.20 5.82 1.72
N THR A 298 -17.91 6.68 0.74
CA THR A 298 -16.55 7.20 0.50
C THR A 298 -16.04 7.97 1.71
N HIS A 299 -16.85 8.87 2.27
CA HIS A 299 -16.48 9.67 3.43
C HIS A 299 -16.08 8.79 4.62
N TRP A 300 -16.98 7.89 5.04
CA TRP A 300 -16.73 7.05 6.21
C TRP A 300 -15.69 5.96 5.93
N TRP A 301 -15.62 5.44 4.71
CA TRP A 301 -14.59 4.48 4.34
C TRP A 301 -13.20 5.11 4.45
N GLU A 302 -13.02 6.33 3.96
CA GLU A 302 -11.73 7.03 4.08
C GLU A 302 -11.39 7.34 5.54
N ALA A 303 -12.33 7.91 6.30
CA ALA A 303 -12.12 8.28 7.70
C ALA A 303 -11.79 7.08 8.59
N LEU A 304 -12.42 5.93 8.32
CA LEU A 304 -12.29 4.70 9.10
C LEU A 304 -11.29 3.70 8.51
N PHE A 305 -10.66 4.00 7.37
CA PHE A 305 -9.65 3.12 6.75
C PHE A 305 -8.60 2.60 7.74
N PRO A 306 -8.10 3.38 8.72
CA PRO A 306 -7.10 2.89 9.66
C PRO A 306 -7.56 1.70 10.54
N LEU A 307 -8.87 1.41 10.62
CA LEU A 307 -9.39 0.20 11.27
C LEU A 307 -8.83 -1.10 10.67
N VAL A 308 -8.38 -1.06 9.40
CA VAL A 308 -7.75 -2.20 8.72
C VAL A 308 -6.61 -2.82 9.52
N PHE A 309 -5.87 -2.01 10.25
CA PHE A 309 -4.76 -2.49 11.05
C PHE A 309 -5.21 -3.27 12.27
N VAL A 310 -6.39 -2.98 12.83
CA VAL A 310 -6.95 -3.76 13.93
C VAL A 310 -7.14 -5.20 13.47
N GLY A 311 -7.69 -5.43 12.27
CA GLY A 311 -7.82 -6.77 11.71
C GLY A 311 -6.48 -7.45 11.41
N GLU A 312 -5.49 -6.73 10.86
CA GLU A 312 -4.16 -7.30 10.61
C GLU A 312 -3.44 -7.70 11.90
N ILE A 313 -3.55 -6.88 12.95
CA ILE A 313 -3.01 -7.17 14.28
C ILE A 313 -3.70 -8.40 14.87
N LEU A 314 -5.04 -8.42 14.90
CA LEU A 314 -5.80 -9.56 15.43
C LEU A 314 -5.43 -10.85 14.70
N ARG A 315 -5.27 -10.80 13.37
CA ARG A 315 -4.80 -11.94 12.58
C ARG A 315 -3.39 -12.37 12.94
N ALA A 316 -2.47 -11.43 13.13
CA ALA A 316 -1.10 -11.74 13.53
C ALA A 316 -1.05 -12.48 14.87
N VAL A 317 -1.87 -12.07 15.84
CA VAL A 317 -1.90 -12.75 17.13
C VAL A 317 -2.57 -14.12 17.05
N ASP A 318 -3.65 -14.27 16.29
CA ASP A 318 -4.26 -15.59 16.08
C ASP A 318 -3.26 -16.56 15.45
N LYS A 319 -2.40 -16.09 14.53
CA LYS A 319 -1.28 -16.88 13.99
C LYS A 319 -0.25 -17.22 15.04
N ASP A 320 0.16 -16.25 15.86
CA ASP A 320 1.17 -16.46 16.89
C ASP A 320 0.68 -17.45 17.97
N GLN A 321 -0.61 -17.41 18.32
CA GLN A 321 -1.26 -18.37 19.22
C GLN A 321 -1.36 -19.76 18.60
N ALA A 322 -1.81 -19.86 17.35
CA ALA A 322 -1.88 -21.16 16.66
C ALA A 322 -0.49 -21.81 16.52
N ALA A 323 0.57 -21.00 16.42
CA ALA A 323 1.95 -21.46 16.36
C ALA A 323 2.59 -21.71 17.76
N ASN A 324 1.86 -21.52 18.86
CA ASN A 324 2.38 -21.57 20.25
C ASN A 324 3.63 -20.68 20.49
N THR A 325 3.82 -19.65 19.66
CA THR A 325 4.95 -18.71 19.76
C THR A 325 4.70 -17.59 20.77
N TRP A 326 3.51 -17.56 21.38
CA TRP A 326 3.18 -16.61 22.43
C TRP A 326 2.83 -17.33 23.74
N ILE A 327 3.65 -17.09 24.77
CA ILE A 327 3.44 -17.50 26.16
C ILE A 327 3.29 -16.23 27.02
N GLY A 328 2.12 -15.96 27.62
CA GLY A 328 1.94 -14.84 28.55
C GLY A 328 0.49 -14.53 29.02
N PRO A 329 0.22 -14.12 30.27
CA PRO A 329 -1.11 -14.24 30.91
C PRO A 329 -2.15 -13.15 30.60
N VAL A 330 -1.83 -12.08 29.87
CA VAL A 330 -2.77 -10.96 29.68
C VAL A 330 -3.71 -11.22 28.49
N PRO A 331 -4.99 -10.79 28.53
CA PRO A 331 -5.79 -10.59 27.32
C PRO A 331 -5.15 -9.50 26.43
N ARG A 332 -4.26 -9.93 25.54
CA ARG A 332 -3.33 -9.18 24.67
C ARG A 332 -3.96 -8.26 23.60
N TRP A 333 -5.09 -7.58 23.82
CA TRP A 333 -5.90 -7.04 22.71
C TRP A 333 -6.18 -5.54 22.77
N THR A 334 -6.34 -5.00 23.98
CA THR A 334 -6.63 -3.58 24.23
C THR A 334 -5.44 -2.69 23.86
N PHE A 335 -4.20 -3.16 24.07
CA PHE A 335 -2.97 -2.39 23.84
C PHE A 335 -2.62 -2.12 22.37
N TYR A 336 -2.82 -3.10 21.48
CA TYR A 336 -2.46 -2.94 20.06
C TYR A 336 -3.50 -2.14 19.28
N SER A 337 -4.77 -2.29 19.63
CA SER A 337 -5.88 -1.55 19.03
C SER A 337 -5.91 -0.10 19.52
N LEU A 338 -5.71 0.13 20.83
CA LEU A 338 -5.61 1.48 21.37
C LEU A 338 -4.33 2.20 21.01
N GLY A 339 -3.13 1.58 21.10
CA GLY A 339 -1.87 2.25 20.76
C GLY A 339 -1.75 2.65 19.29
N LEU A 340 -2.41 1.91 18.40
CA LEU A 340 -2.46 2.27 16.99
C LEU A 340 -3.55 3.30 16.68
N VAL A 341 -4.78 3.11 17.18
CA VAL A 341 -5.86 4.12 17.08
C VAL A 341 -5.40 5.44 17.71
N ALA A 342 -4.67 5.38 18.82
CA ALA A 342 -3.95 6.47 19.45
C ALA A 342 -2.95 7.16 18.51
N SER A 343 -2.05 6.40 17.90
CA SER A 343 -1.06 6.94 16.95
C SER A 343 -1.72 7.58 15.72
N ILE A 344 -2.85 7.02 15.26
CA ILE A 344 -3.70 7.58 14.19
C ILE A 344 -4.40 8.86 14.66
N LEU A 345 -4.79 8.95 15.94
CA LEU A 345 -5.37 10.14 16.58
C LEU A 345 -4.31 11.23 16.90
N VAL A 346 -3.02 10.90 17.04
CA VAL A 346 -1.94 11.90 17.06
C VAL A 346 -1.73 12.49 15.66
N VAL A 347 -1.85 11.65 14.62
CA VAL A 347 -1.86 12.12 13.22
C VAL A 347 -3.07 13.03 12.94
N TRP A 348 -4.20 12.84 13.63
CA TRP A 348 -5.38 13.70 13.55
C TRP A 348 -5.15 15.16 14.00
N ALA A 349 -4.14 15.45 14.82
CA ALA A 349 -4.02 16.74 15.51
C ALA A 349 -2.65 17.45 15.40
N ALA A 350 -1.63 16.82 14.80
CA ALA A 350 -0.27 17.37 14.76
C ALA A 350 -0.06 18.44 13.66
N PRO A 351 0.56 19.61 14.00
CA PRO A 351 1.04 20.58 13.02
C PRO A 351 1.99 19.96 11.99
N THR A 352 2.04 20.52 10.79
CA THR A 352 2.75 19.95 9.62
C THR A 352 4.23 19.65 9.87
N TRP A 353 4.90 20.43 10.73
CA TRP A 353 6.31 20.27 11.10
C TRP A 353 6.57 19.15 12.13
N ALA A 354 5.55 18.76 12.91
CA ALA A 354 5.65 17.67 13.89
C ALA A 354 5.40 16.28 13.26
N ARG A 355 5.04 16.22 11.97
CA ARG A 355 4.75 14.96 11.25
C ARG A 355 5.98 14.10 10.98
N THR A 356 7.18 14.69 10.98
CA THR A 356 8.46 14.00 10.73
C THR A 356 9.17 13.55 12.00
N PHE A 357 8.84 14.14 13.16
CA PHE A 357 9.43 13.79 14.46
C PHE A 357 9.21 12.33 14.90
N PRO A 358 8.05 11.69 14.61
CA PRO A 358 7.85 10.26 14.86
C PRO A 358 8.87 9.36 14.18
N LEU A 359 9.47 9.77 13.05
CA LEU A 359 10.51 9.00 12.36
C LEU A 359 11.85 9.02 13.11
N PHE A 360 12.19 10.12 13.77
CA PHE A 360 13.38 10.23 14.62
C PHE A 360 13.21 9.51 15.96
N VAL A 361 12.02 9.59 16.55
CA VAL A 361 11.65 8.80 17.74
C VAL A 361 11.64 7.31 17.41
N LEU A 362 11.06 6.92 16.28
CA LEU A 362 11.12 5.56 15.73
C LEU A 362 12.58 5.13 15.53
N ALA A 363 13.43 5.95 14.89
CA ALA A 363 14.86 5.66 14.70
C ALA A 363 15.62 5.49 16.03
N ALA A 364 15.36 6.35 17.02
CA ALA A 364 15.95 6.27 18.35
C ALA A 364 15.50 5.00 19.08
N MET A 365 14.22 4.66 19.01
CA MET A 365 13.67 3.44 19.59
C MET A 365 14.19 2.18 18.87
N ILE A 366 14.37 2.23 17.55
CA ILE A 366 15.05 1.17 16.76
C ILE A 366 16.49 0.97 17.25
N TYR A 367 17.21 2.06 17.49
CA TYR A 367 18.58 2.03 17.96
C TYR A 367 18.69 1.46 19.38
N VAL A 368 17.88 1.96 20.32
CA VAL A 368 17.83 1.49 21.72
C VAL A 368 17.48 0.01 21.78
N ASP A 369 16.49 -0.42 21.00
CA ASP A 369 16.07 -1.82 20.93
C ASP A 369 17.20 -2.76 20.49
N ARG A 370 17.87 -2.43 19.38
CA ARG A 370 18.95 -3.27 18.85
C ARG A 370 20.17 -3.36 19.77
N ARG A 371 20.43 -2.30 20.52
CA ARG A 371 21.68 -2.13 21.28
C ARG A 371 21.55 -2.57 22.74
N TRP A 372 20.39 -2.41 23.38
CA TRP A 372 20.24 -2.55 24.85
C TRP A 372 19.19 -3.56 25.30
N LEU A 373 18.20 -3.84 24.48
CA LEU A 373 17.13 -4.77 24.85
C LEU A 373 17.51 -6.16 24.33
N ARG A 374 17.80 -7.13 25.19
CA ARG A 374 17.94 -8.56 24.81
C ARG A 374 17.07 -9.41 25.72
N GLU A 375 16.62 -10.52 25.14
CA GLU A 375 15.54 -11.44 25.57
C GLU A 375 14.10 -10.87 25.48
N PRO A 376 13.14 -11.63 24.92
CA PRO A 376 11.72 -11.30 25.03
C PRO A 376 11.25 -11.46 26.49
N ASP A 377 10.41 -10.55 26.95
CA ASP A 377 9.73 -10.62 28.25
C ASP A 377 9.09 -12.01 28.43
N LYS A 378 9.72 -12.83 29.29
CA LYS A 378 9.17 -14.06 29.83
C LYS A 378 8.11 -13.62 30.82
N SER A 379 6.95 -13.18 30.33
CA SER A 379 5.92 -12.54 31.17
C SER A 379 5.49 -13.50 32.29
N GLY A 380 6.17 -13.38 33.43
CA GLY A 380 5.98 -14.20 34.61
C GLY A 380 4.83 -13.67 35.45
N ALA A 381 4.52 -14.38 36.53
CA ALA A 381 3.57 -13.93 37.55
C ALA A 381 4.21 -13.05 38.63
N GLY A 382 5.49 -12.65 38.47
CA GLY A 382 6.23 -11.88 39.48
C GLY A 382 5.85 -10.40 39.58
N ALA A 383 6.22 -9.76 40.68
CA ALA A 383 5.89 -8.37 41.01
C ALA A 383 6.35 -7.37 39.94
N VAL A 384 7.58 -7.51 39.42
CA VAL A 384 8.11 -6.64 38.35
C VAL A 384 7.26 -6.71 37.08
N ALA A 385 6.85 -7.91 36.68
CA ALA A 385 5.99 -8.10 35.51
C ALA A 385 4.60 -7.48 35.73
N TRP A 386 4.10 -7.47 36.97
CA TRP A 386 2.84 -6.80 37.32
C TRP A 386 2.98 -5.27 37.29
N SER A 387 4.07 -4.71 37.85
CA SER A 387 4.36 -3.28 37.77
C SER A 387 4.47 -2.78 36.34
N ILE A 388 5.20 -3.50 35.47
CA ILE A 388 5.30 -3.18 34.04
C ILE A 388 3.91 -3.16 33.38
N ARG A 389 3.03 -4.11 33.72
CA ARG A 389 1.64 -4.15 33.19
C ARG A 389 0.84 -2.93 33.65
N VAL A 390 0.84 -2.62 34.93
CA VAL A 390 0.08 -1.48 35.48
C VAL A 390 0.58 -0.17 34.88
N LEU A 391 1.89 0.06 34.84
CA LEU A 391 2.46 1.26 34.22
C LEU A 391 2.13 1.36 32.73
N SER A 392 2.12 0.24 32.01
CA SER A 392 1.69 0.20 30.60
C SER A 392 0.23 0.64 30.45
N TRP A 393 -0.66 0.17 31.34
CA TRP A 393 -2.07 0.58 31.34
C TRP A 393 -2.24 2.05 31.65
N LEU A 394 -1.49 2.60 32.61
CA LEU A 394 -1.51 4.03 32.92
C LEU A 394 -1.08 4.88 31.72
N CYS A 395 -0.04 4.45 30.99
CA CYS A 395 0.37 5.13 29.76
C CYS A 395 -0.76 5.17 28.72
N LEU A 396 -1.47 4.05 28.55
CA LEU A 396 -2.57 3.93 27.60
C LEU A 396 -3.80 4.75 28.00
N ILE A 397 -4.18 4.72 29.27
CA ILE A 397 -5.29 5.50 29.81
C ILE A 397 -4.96 6.99 29.70
N GLY A 398 -3.75 7.40 30.07
CA GLY A 398 -3.28 8.78 29.91
C GLY A 398 -3.34 9.22 28.45
N PHE A 399 -2.92 8.36 27.52
CA PHE A 399 -3.02 8.63 26.09
C PHE A 399 -4.48 8.88 25.67
N LEU A 400 -5.40 8.02 26.10
CA LEU A 400 -6.82 8.14 25.77
C LEU A 400 -7.47 9.39 26.37
N VAL A 401 -7.06 9.78 27.57
CA VAL A 401 -7.49 11.02 28.21
C VAL A 401 -7.06 12.22 27.38
N VAL A 402 -5.82 12.23 26.88
CA VAL A 402 -5.38 13.27 25.94
C VAL A 402 -6.24 13.27 24.66
N GLY A 403 -6.54 12.09 24.11
CA GLY A 403 -7.46 11.97 22.97
C GLY A 403 -8.86 12.54 23.26
N ALA A 404 -9.38 12.31 24.46
CA ALA A 404 -10.67 12.87 24.89
C ALA A 404 -10.63 14.40 24.96
N VAL A 405 -9.51 14.98 25.43
CA VAL A 405 -9.29 16.45 25.37
C VAL A 405 -9.31 16.94 23.92
N PHE A 406 -8.66 16.23 22.98
CA PHE A 406 -8.73 16.62 21.56
C PHE A 406 -10.14 16.51 20.97
N ALA A 407 -10.92 15.51 21.37
CA ALA A 407 -12.31 15.39 20.94
C ALA A 407 -13.17 16.54 21.49
N ASP A 408 -12.95 16.95 22.74
CA ASP A 408 -13.57 18.13 23.35
C ASP A 408 -13.26 19.40 22.55
N LEU A 409 -11.96 19.68 22.34
CA LEU A 409 -11.50 20.84 21.57
C LEU A 409 -12.02 20.78 20.13
N GLY A 410 -12.09 19.57 19.55
CA GLY A 410 -12.67 19.32 18.23
C GLY A 410 -14.10 19.84 18.13
N VAL A 411 -14.97 19.48 19.07
CA VAL A 411 -16.34 19.99 19.12
C VAL A 411 -16.36 21.49 19.43
N LEU A 412 -15.49 21.96 20.34
CA LEU A 412 -15.43 23.36 20.74
C LEU A 412 -15.07 24.30 19.59
N TYR A 413 -14.09 23.97 18.74
CA TYR A 413 -13.62 24.88 17.68
C TYR A 413 -14.22 24.57 16.32
N TYR A 414 -14.39 23.29 15.99
CA TYR A 414 -14.65 22.87 14.61
C TYR A 414 -16.10 22.44 14.38
N PHE A 415 -16.84 22.07 15.42
CA PHE A 415 -18.25 21.74 15.27
C PHE A 415 -19.14 22.99 15.39
N LYS A 416 -19.87 23.28 14.32
CA LYS A 416 -20.95 24.29 14.30
C LYS A 416 -22.27 23.57 14.03
N PRO A 417 -23.18 23.48 15.01
CA PRO A 417 -24.45 22.81 14.80
C PRO A 417 -25.26 23.53 13.70
N PRO A 418 -25.92 22.80 12.79
CA PRO A 418 -26.83 23.40 11.81
C PRO A 418 -27.95 24.16 12.52
N LYS A 419 -28.42 25.30 11.98
CA LYS A 419 -29.45 26.14 12.63
C LYS A 419 -30.75 25.39 12.99
N ASN A 420 -31.11 24.37 12.21
CA ASN A 420 -32.35 23.61 12.38
C ASN A 420 -32.12 22.24 13.06
N ALA A 421 -30.93 22.02 13.66
CA ALA A 421 -30.65 20.76 14.32
C ALA A 421 -31.44 20.63 15.65
N PRO A 422 -31.75 19.38 16.08
CA PRO A 422 -32.42 19.13 17.35
C PRO A 422 -31.72 19.79 18.54
N ALA A 423 -32.46 20.11 19.60
CA ALA A 423 -31.94 20.83 20.78
C ALA A 423 -30.67 20.20 21.40
N TRP A 424 -30.58 18.86 21.38
CA TRP A 424 -29.40 18.15 21.90
C TRP A 424 -28.15 18.35 21.02
N VAL A 425 -28.30 18.59 19.72
CA VAL A 425 -27.19 18.92 18.80
C VAL A 425 -26.79 20.39 18.93
N GLN A 426 -27.72 21.27 19.29
CA GLN A 426 -27.41 22.67 19.59
C GLN A 426 -26.62 22.82 20.90
N ASN A 427 -26.80 21.91 21.85
CA ASN A 427 -26.10 21.93 23.13
C ASN A 427 -24.63 21.50 22.96
N LYS A 428 -23.77 22.50 22.79
CA LYS A 428 -22.34 22.28 22.55
C LYS A 428 -21.61 21.64 23.73
N ASP A 429 -21.97 21.97 24.96
CA ASP A 429 -21.34 21.39 26.16
C ASP A 429 -21.73 19.92 26.34
N LEU A 430 -22.97 19.55 26.02
CA LEU A 430 -23.37 18.15 25.94
C LEU A 430 -22.55 17.40 24.88
N LEU A 431 -22.42 17.95 23.67
CA LEU A 431 -21.67 17.31 22.59
C LEU A 431 -20.18 17.15 22.91
N ARG A 432 -19.59 18.14 23.58
CA ARG A 432 -18.21 18.12 24.10
C ARG A 432 -17.98 16.97 25.09
N ASN A 433 -18.87 16.85 26.08
CA ASN A 433 -18.85 15.77 27.05
C ASN A 433 -19.06 14.40 26.38
N LEU A 434 -19.99 14.31 25.43
CA LEU A 434 -20.25 13.09 24.68
C LEU A 434 -19.05 12.68 23.82
N ALA A 435 -18.37 13.63 23.16
CA ALA A 435 -17.19 13.35 22.34
C ALA A 435 -16.01 12.85 23.19
N SER A 436 -15.79 13.49 24.35
CA SER A 436 -14.79 13.05 25.34
C SER A 436 -15.11 11.65 25.86
N ALA A 437 -16.34 11.43 26.31
CA ALA A 437 -16.79 10.14 26.81
C ALA A 437 -16.72 9.04 25.73
N ALA A 438 -17.10 9.36 24.49
CA ALA A 438 -17.03 8.43 23.36
C ALA A 438 -15.59 8.00 23.07
N THR A 439 -14.62 8.92 23.17
CA THR A 439 -13.19 8.63 22.94
C THR A 439 -12.65 7.59 23.92
N LEU A 440 -13.18 7.57 25.16
CA LEU A 440 -12.84 6.60 26.18
C LEU A 440 -13.68 5.31 26.06
N ALA A 441 -14.98 5.44 25.81
CA ALA A 441 -15.93 4.34 25.85
C ALA A 441 -15.91 3.46 24.59
N ILE A 442 -15.73 4.04 23.39
CA ILE A 442 -15.76 3.29 22.12
C ILE A 442 -14.66 2.23 22.08
N PRO A 443 -13.38 2.52 22.39
CA PRO A 443 -12.36 1.48 22.38
C PRO A 443 -12.61 0.36 23.39
N LEU A 444 -13.14 0.70 24.57
CA LEU A 444 -13.51 -0.28 25.59
C LEU A 444 -14.64 -1.19 25.08
N LEU A 445 -15.69 -0.60 24.49
CA LEU A 445 -16.79 -1.33 23.90
C LEU A 445 -16.34 -2.23 22.75
N LEU A 446 -15.54 -1.71 21.81
CA LEU A 446 -14.98 -2.49 20.70
C LEU A 446 -14.14 -3.66 21.22
N THR A 447 -13.31 -3.43 22.23
CA THR A 447 -12.50 -4.48 22.86
C THR A 447 -13.39 -5.55 23.48
N THR A 448 -14.39 -5.16 24.28
CA THR A 448 -15.34 -6.08 24.91
C THR A 448 -16.10 -6.90 23.89
N VAL A 449 -16.61 -6.27 22.82
CA VAL A 449 -17.31 -6.95 21.73
C VAL A 449 -16.39 -7.95 21.04
N ILE A 450 -15.15 -7.58 20.71
CA ILE A 450 -14.18 -8.49 20.08
C ILE A 450 -13.90 -9.69 21.00
N LEU A 451 -13.74 -9.48 22.30
CA LEU A 451 -13.53 -10.55 23.28
C LEU A 451 -14.73 -11.49 23.33
N ILE A 452 -15.94 -10.95 23.47
CA ILE A 452 -17.19 -11.72 23.48
C ILE A 452 -17.34 -12.54 22.20
N LEU A 453 -17.15 -11.92 21.03
CA LEU A 453 -17.24 -12.61 19.75
C LEU A 453 -16.22 -13.73 19.66
N ARG A 454 -15.01 -13.52 20.17
CA ARG A 454 -13.98 -14.52 20.09
C ARG A 454 -14.22 -15.71 21.01
N THR A 455 -14.71 -15.47 22.22
CA THR A 455 -14.98 -16.53 23.20
C THR A 455 -16.26 -17.29 22.87
N TRP A 456 -17.33 -16.58 22.51
CA TRP A 456 -18.68 -17.14 22.39
C TRP A 456 -19.13 -17.37 20.95
N ALA A 457 -18.55 -16.67 19.96
CA ALA A 457 -18.98 -16.73 18.56
C ALA A 457 -17.78 -16.72 17.56
N PRO A 458 -16.85 -17.68 17.63
CA PRO A 458 -15.57 -17.63 16.90
C PRO A 458 -15.72 -17.55 15.37
N ARG A 459 -16.85 -18.04 14.83
CA ARG A 459 -17.19 -17.86 13.40
C ARG A 459 -17.46 -16.39 13.07
N ALA A 460 -18.27 -15.72 13.87
CA ALA A 460 -18.56 -14.29 13.72
C ALA A 460 -17.31 -13.44 13.95
N TYR A 461 -16.47 -13.78 14.95
CA TYR A 461 -15.17 -13.15 15.16
C TYR A 461 -14.28 -13.19 13.91
N ARG A 462 -14.15 -14.35 13.24
CA ARG A 462 -13.37 -14.45 12.00
C ARG A 462 -13.92 -13.57 10.88
N ILE A 463 -15.25 -13.46 10.76
CA ILE A 463 -15.89 -12.56 9.78
C ILE A 463 -15.56 -11.11 10.11
N VAL A 464 -15.77 -10.68 11.36
CA VAL A 464 -15.47 -9.31 11.80
C VAL A 464 -13.98 -8.98 11.62
N ARG A 465 -13.09 -9.88 12.04
CA ARG A 465 -11.64 -9.72 11.91
C ARG A 465 -11.17 -9.61 10.46
N ASP A 466 -11.65 -10.49 9.57
CA ASP A 466 -11.11 -10.57 8.21
C ASP A 466 -11.82 -9.64 7.23
N TRP A 467 -13.11 -9.38 7.42
CA TRP A 467 -13.90 -8.49 6.58
C TRP A 467 -14.03 -7.10 7.18
N LEU A 468 -14.72 -6.92 8.31
CA LEU A 468 -15.03 -5.58 8.83
C LEU A 468 -13.77 -4.79 9.25
N LEU A 469 -12.87 -5.44 10.00
CA LEU A 469 -11.65 -4.82 10.51
C LEU A 469 -10.42 -5.17 9.67
N GLY A 470 -10.55 -6.06 8.69
CA GLY A 470 -9.42 -6.63 7.96
C GLY A 470 -9.34 -6.12 6.53
N LYS A 471 -8.18 -6.32 5.90
CA LYS A 471 -7.91 -5.86 4.53
C LYS A 471 -8.91 -6.31 3.46
N ARG A 472 -9.73 -7.35 3.68
CA ARG A 472 -10.66 -7.84 2.65
C ARG A 472 -11.73 -6.83 2.30
N PHE A 473 -12.28 -6.09 3.27
CA PHE A 473 -13.20 -5.00 2.97
C PHE A 473 -12.42 -3.77 2.51
N TRP A 474 -11.48 -3.30 3.33
CA TRP A 474 -10.80 -2.02 3.13
C TRP A 474 -10.05 -1.96 1.80
N VAL A 475 -9.16 -2.91 1.52
CA VAL A 475 -8.35 -2.90 0.28
C VAL A 475 -9.20 -3.20 -0.95
N THR A 476 -10.17 -4.11 -0.85
CA THR A 476 -11.04 -4.45 -1.99
C THR A 476 -11.97 -3.30 -2.36
N MET A 477 -12.64 -2.69 -1.37
CA MET A 477 -13.47 -1.50 -1.59
C MET A 477 -12.62 -0.36 -2.14
N GLY A 478 -11.43 -0.13 -1.57
CA GLY A 478 -10.47 0.84 -2.08
C GLY A 478 -10.14 0.59 -3.55
N LEU A 479 -9.83 -0.65 -3.94
CA LEU A 479 -9.54 -1.02 -5.32
C LEU A 479 -10.73 -0.72 -6.25
N PHE A 480 -11.95 -1.14 -5.89
CA PHE A 480 -13.14 -0.87 -6.70
C PHE A 480 -13.47 0.62 -6.80
N MET A 481 -13.33 1.36 -5.70
CA MET A 481 -13.51 2.80 -5.68
C MET A 481 -12.54 3.48 -6.64
N HIS A 482 -11.26 3.10 -6.61
CA HIS A 482 -10.24 3.68 -7.46
C HIS A 482 -10.43 3.30 -8.94
N ILE A 483 -10.81 2.06 -9.24
CA ILE A 483 -11.21 1.67 -10.62
C ILE A 483 -12.42 2.51 -11.09
N GLY A 484 -13.41 2.72 -10.23
CA GLY A 484 -14.57 3.56 -10.53
C GLY A 484 -14.15 5.00 -10.84
N ILE A 485 -13.25 5.58 -10.04
CA ILE A 485 -12.69 6.92 -10.27
C ILE A 485 -11.93 6.94 -11.61
N ASP A 486 -11.10 5.96 -11.94
CA ASP A 486 -10.36 5.94 -13.21
C ASP A 486 -11.29 5.92 -14.43
N LEU A 487 -12.39 5.15 -14.33
CA LEU A 487 -13.35 5.01 -15.42
C LEU A 487 -14.24 6.24 -15.60
N THR A 488 -14.54 6.96 -14.52
CA THR A 488 -15.55 8.04 -14.54
C THR A 488 -14.95 9.44 -14.46
N MET A 489 -13.75 9.57 -13.87
CA MET A 489 -13.12 10.84 -13.58
C MET A 489 -11.74 10.98 -14.23
N ASN A 490 -11.35 12.23 -14.47
CA ASN A 490 -10.02 12.63 -14.89
C ASN A 490 -9.31 13.32 -13.71
N VAL A 491 -8.50 12.56 -12.97
CA VAL A 491 -7.78 13.03 -11.76
C VAL A 491 -6.28 12.78 -11.87
N GLY A 492 -5.76 12.76 -13.10
CA GLY A 492 -4.36 12.45 -13.39
C GLY A 492 -3.96 11.04 -12.91
N THR A 493 -2.72 10.91 -12.46
CA THR A 493 -2.12 9.61 -12.07
C THR A 493 -2.42 9.19 -10.63
N PHE A 494 -3.21 9.97 -9.89
CA PHE A 494 -3.55 9.71 -8.49
C PHE A 494 -4.08 8.30 -8.30
N VAL A 495 -5.01 7.86 -9.16
CA VAL A 495 -5.63 6.55 -9.07
C VAL A 495 -4.62 5.42 -9.20
N GLN A 496 -3.75 5.51 -10.20
CA GLN A 496 -2.72 4.51 -10.50
C GLN A 496 -1.73 4.42 -9.34
N VAL A 497 -1.32 5.56 -8.77
CA VAL A 497 -0.42 5.60 -7.62
C VAL A 497 -1.07 4.95 -6.40
N MET A 498 -2.34 5.25 -6.09
CA MET A 498 -3.03 4.65 -4.95
C MET A 498 -3.23 3.13 -5.11
N ILE A 499 -3.60 2.67 -6.31
CA ILE A 499 -3.72 1.23 -6.60
C ILE A 499 -2.36 0.53 -6.46
N SER A 500 -1.26 1.19 -6.86
CA SER A 500 0.08 0.60 -6.86
C SER A 500 0.61 0.23 -5.47
N VAL A 501 0.07 0.85 -4.41
CA VAL A 501 0.50 0.60 -3.01
C VAL A 501 -0.39 -0.40 -2.27
N TYR A 502 -1.56 -0.77 -2.80
CA TYR A 502 -2.40 -1.81 -2.18
C TYR A 502 -1.74 -3.19 -2.02
N PRO A 503 -0.86 -3.66 -2.91
CA PRO A 503 -0.18 -4.94 -2.70
C PRO A 503 0.67 -5.03 -1.43
N LEU A 504 1.03 -3.90 -0.80
CA LEU A 504 1.72 -3.87 0.51
C LEU A 504 0.92 -4.57 1.62
N TRP A 505 -0.41 -4.61 1.49
CA TRP A 505 -1.30 -5.25 2.46
C TRP A 505 -1.39 -6.77 2.28
N LEU A 506 -0.85 -7.32 1.19
CA LEU A 506 -0.93 -8.75 0.88
C LEU A 506 0.20 -9.52 1.57
N GLY A 507 -0.18 -10.49 2.38
CA GLY A 507 0.74 -11.47 2.94
C GLY A 507 1.01 -12.61 1.95
N GLY A 508 1.99 -13.45 2.28
CA GLY A 508 2.34 -14.60 1.44
C GLY A 508 1.15 -15.51 1.10
N GLU A 509 0.33 -15.84 2.10
CA GLU A 509 -0.89 -16.65 1.93
C GLU A 509 -1.91 -16.00 0.99
N ASP A 510 -2.01 -14.67 1.01
CA ASP A 510 -2.92 -13.92 0.14
C ASP A 510 -2.42 -13.96 -1.31
N VAL A 511 -1.12 -13.80 -1.51
CA VAL A 511 -0.48 -13.92 -2.82
C VAL A 511 -0.59 -15.36 -3.35
N ASP A 512 -0.43 -16.37 -2.49
CA ASP A 512 -0.65 -17.77 -2.85
C ASP A 512 -2.11 -18.04 -3.21
N ALA A 513 -3.07 -17.47 -2.47
CA ALA A 513 -4.48 -17.58 -2.79
C ALA A 513 -4.81 -16.89 -4.12
N MET A 514 -4.23 -15.73 -4.39
CA MET A 514 -4.35 -15.01 -5.65
C MET A 514 -3.83 -15.85 -6.82
N TRP A 515 -2.62 -16.41 -6.73
CA TRP A 515 -2.08 -17.26 -7.78
C TRP A 515 -2.89 -18.55 -7.94
N ARG A 516 -3.29 -19.21 -6.84
CA ARG A 516 -4.19 -20.37 -6.91
C ARG A 516 -5.51 -20.02 -7.60
N PHE A 517 -6.05 -18.82 -7.35
CA PHE A 517 -7.27 -18.37 -8.01
C PHE A 517 -7.05 -18.15 -9.51
N LEU A 518 -6.02 -17.38 -9.90
CA LEU A 518 -5.73 -17.03 -11.30
C LEU A 518 -5.34 -18.25 -12.14
N LEU A 519 -4.58 -19.18 -11.56
CA LEU A 519 -3.98 -20.29 -12.29
C LEU A 519 -4.85 -21.56 -12.33
N ARG A 520 -5.79 -21.72 -11.39
CA ARG A 520 -6.74 -22.84 -11.40
C ARG A 520 -7.93 -22.55 -12.29
N ARG A 521 -8.46 -23.60 -12.92
CA ARG A 521 -9.67 -23.48 -13.76
C ARG A 521 -10.94 -23.64 -12.92
N PRO A 522 -12.06 -23.01 -13.32
CA PRO A 522 -13.37 -23.32 -12.75
C PRO A 522 -13.66 -24.83 -12.86
N ALA A 523 -14.14 -25.43 -11.77
CA ALA A 523 -14.56 -26.83 -11.75
C ALA A 523 -15.82 -27.01 -12.58
N LYS A 524 -15.91 -28.11 -13.35
CA LYS A 524 -17.16 -28.54 -14.00
C LYS A 524 -18.17 -28.97 -12.91
N PRO A 525 -19.48 -28.94 -13.18
CA PRO A 525 -20.45 -29.48 -12.23
C PRO A 525 -20.17 -30.96 -11.94
N GLY A 526 -20.13 -31.34 -10.66
CA GLY A 526 -19.77 -32.69 -10.22
C GLY A 526 -18.26 -32.94 -10.12
N GLU A 527 -17.42 -31.96 -10.47
CA GLU A 527 -15.96 -32.08 -10.39
C GLU A 527 -15.42 -31.46 -9.09
N GLY A 528 -14.58 -32.22 -8.37
CA GLY A 528 -13.96 -31.79 -7.13
C GLY A 528 -15.01 -31.46 -6.05
N THR A 529 -14.98 -30.24 -5.53
CA THR A 529 -15.95 -29.79 -4.49
C THR A 529 -17.20 -29.12 -5.06
N ARG A 530 -17.34 -29.06 -6.40
CA ARG A 530 -18.49 -28.41 -7.03
C ARG A 530 -19.65 -29.40 -7.17
N PRO A 531 -20.84 -29.10 -6.62
CA PRO A 531 -21.97 -30.03 -6.70
C PRO A 531 -22.40 -30.30 -8.17
N ALA A 532 -22.93 -31.49 -8.45
CA ALA A 532 -23.52 -31.85 -9.76
C ALA A 532 -24.77 -31.03 -10.06
N LEU A 533 -25.14 -30.82 -11.33
CA LEU A 533 -26.31 -30.02 -11.73
C LEU A 533 -27.63 -30.67 -11.27
N PRO A 534 -28.67 -29.90 -10.88
CA PRO A 534 -29.96 -30.45 -10.49
C PRO A 534 -30.81 -30.76 -11.73
N GLU A 535 -31.63 -31.81 -11.67
CA GLU A 535 -32.46 -32.24 -12.80
C GLU A 535 -33.68 -31.33 -13.04
N ALA A 536 -34.26 -30.73 -12.00
CA ALA A 536 -35.49 -29.91 -12.11
C ALA A 536 -35.29 -28.54 -12.79
N LYS A 537 -36.22 -28.13 -13.65
CA LYS A 537 -36.16 -26.90 -14.49
C LYS A 537 -36.11 -25.59 -13.67
N LEU A 538 -36.92 -25.45 -12.62
CA LEU A 538 -36.92 -24.26 -11.74
C LEU A 538 -35.60 -24.10 -10.97
N ARG A 539 -35.04 -25.22 -10.50
CA ARG A 539 -33.72 -25.26 -9.83
C ARG A 539 -32.57 -24.98 -10.79
N ARG A 540 -32.70 -25.34 -12.07
CA ARG A 540 -31.72 -24.99 -13.12
C ARG A 540 -31.63 -23.47 -13.35
N VAL A 541 -32.73 -22.73 -13.33
CA VAL A 541 -32.73 -21.26 -13.52
C VAL A 541 -32.03 -20.56 -12.36
N GLY A 542 -32.43 -20.86 -11.11
CA GLY A 542 -31.78 -20.30 -9.92
C GLY A 542 -30.28 -20.62 -9.89
N ARG A 543 -29.88 -21.82 -10.33
CA ARG A 543 -28.47 -22.17 -10.39
C ARG A 543 -27.70 -21.52 -11.53
N ARG A 544 -28.34 -21.14 -12.64
CA ARG A 544 -27.68 -20.32 -13.68
C ARG A 544 -27.33 -18.92 -13.16
N LEU A 545 -28.15 -18.35 -12.28
CA LEU A 545 -27.86 -17.08 -11.61
C LEU A 545 -26.68 -17.19 -10.64
N ILE A 546 -26.56 -18.32 -9.92
CA ILE A 546 -25.48 -18.56 -8.95
C ILE A 546 -24.22 -19.15 -9.62
N ALA A 547 -24.33 -19.70 -10.83
CA ALA A 547 -23.23 -20.37 -11.53
C ALA A 547 -21.95 -19.52 -11.66
N PRO A 548 -22.00 -18.20 -11.92
CA PRO A 548 -20.80 -17.36 -11.89
C PRO A 548 -20.10 -17.39 -10.52
N LEU A 549 -20.87 -17.28 -9.42
CA LEU A 549 -20.34 -17.35 -8.06
C LEU A 549 -19.76 -18.74 -7.74
N GLU A 550 -20.44 -19.82 -8.15
CA GLU A 550 -19.91 -21.18 -8.01
C GLU A 550 -18.61 -21.38 -8.78
N ARG A 551 -18.48 -20.84 -10.00
CA ARG A 551 -17.25 -20.92 -10.82
C ARG A 551 -16.09 -20.16 -10.18
N VAL A 552 -16.37 -19.06 -9.49
CA VAL A 552 -15.37 -18.30 -8.73
C VAL A 552 -14.94 -19.09 -7.48
N ARG A 553 -15.89 -19.70 -6.77
CA ARG A 553 -15.63 -20.42 -5.51
C ARG A 553 -14.96 -21.78 -5.70
N HIS A 554 -15.39 -22.55 -6.69
CA HIS A 554 -14.92 -23.92 -6.91
C HIS A 554 -13.97 -23.98 -8.10
N ARG A 555 -12.68 -24.11 -7.80
CA ARG A 555 -11.61 -24.20 -8.80
C ARG A 555 -10.73 -25.42 -8.55
N VAL A 556 -10.42 -26.14 -9.63
CA VAL A 556 -9.57 -27.34 -9.60
C VAL A 556 -8.20 -27.03 -10.24
N PRO A 557 -7.13 -27.69 -9.77
CA PRO A 557 -5.85 -27.67 -10.46
C PRO A 557 -6.02 -28.04 -11.94
N ARG A 558 -5.20 -27.42 -12.79
CA ARG A 558 -5.03 -27.92 -14.16
C ARG A 558 -4.09 -29.13 -14.07
N ALA A 559 -4.29 -30.11 -14.95
CA ALA A 559 -3.31 -31.18 -15.09
C ALA A 559 -1.94 -30.55 -15.46
N PRO A 560 -0.85 -30.99 -14.81
CA PRO A 560 0.45 -30.38 -15.01
C PRO A 560 1.03 -30.78 -16.37
N TRP A 561 1.92 -29.94 -16.88
CA TRP A 561 2.79 -30.29 -18.00
C TRP A 561 3.99 -31.06 -17.47
N VAL A 562 4.43 -32.08 -18.21
CA VAL A 562 5.57 -32.89 -17.78
C VAL A 562 6.82 -32.44 -18.53
N VAL A 563 7.83 -31.98 -17.79
CA VAL A 563 9.16 -31.66 -18.32
C VAL A 563 10.01 -32.93 -18.24
N ILE A 564 10.40 -33.44 -19.40
CA ILE A 564 11.19 -34.67 -19.51
C ILE A 564 12.68 -34.28 -19.58
N HIS A 565 13.52 -34.90 -18.74
CA HIS A 565 14.95 -34.63 -18.71
C HIS A 565 15.80 -35.90 -18.57
N GLY A 566 17.04 -35.82 -19.05
CA GLY A 566 18.03 -36.89 -18.89
C GLY A 566 18.69 -36.90 -17.51
N PRO A 567 19.50 -37.93 -17.20
CA PRO A 567 20.19 -38.08 -15.92
C PRO A 567 21.44 -37.18 -15.78
N ALA A 568 21.90 -36.57 -16.89
CA ALA A 568 23.07 -35.70 -16.87
C ALA A 568 22.90 -34.54 -15.87
N GLU A 569 23.95 -34.24 -15.10
CA GLU A 569 23.90 -33.22 -14.06
C GLU A 569 23.47 -31.84 -14.59
N ALA A 570 23.92 -31.47 -15.80
CA ALA A 570 23.50 -30.24 -16.47
C ALA A 570 21.99 -30.20 -16.76
N ALA A 571 21.39 -31.34 -17.13
CA ALA A 571 19.96 -31.45 -17.38
C ALA A 571 19.14 -31.32 -16.08
N VAL A 572 19.58 -31.98 -14.99
CA VAL A 572 18.97 -31.87 -13.66
C VAL A 572 19.01 -30.42 -13.16
N ARG A 573 20.17 -29.75 -13.26
CA ARG A 573 20.32 -28.34 -12.87
C ARG A 573 19.40 -27.42 -13.68
N ARG A 574 19.27 -27.62 -15.00
CA ARG A 574 18.36 -26.82 -15.85
C ARG A 574 16.90 -26.96 -15.43
N VAL A 575 16.49 -28.18 -15.12
CA VAL A 575 15.13 -28.47 -14.67
C VAL A 575 14.84 -27.84 -13.30
N ALA A 576 15.78 -27.93 -12.36
CA ALA A 576 15.68 -27.24 -11.06
C ALA A 576 15.57 -25.71 -11.22
N LEU A 577 16.28 -25.15 -12.19
CA LEU A 577 16.20 -23.74 -12.53
C LEU A 577 14.86 -23.35 -13.20
N LEU A 578 14.27 -24.24 -13.99
CA LEU A 578 12.93 -24.06 -14.56
C LEU A 578 11.85 -24.07 -13.46
N ARG A 579 12.00 -24.90 -12.42
CA ARG A 579 11.10 -24.92 -11.24
C ARG A 579 11.02 -23.56 -10.55
N CYS A 580 12.07 -22.75 -10.60
CA CYS A 580 12.06 -21.40 -10.03
C CYS A 580 11.04 -20.46 -10.70
N TRP A 581 10.58 -20.78 -11.92
CA TRP A 581 9.57 -20.03 -12.66
C TRP A 581 8.14 -20.55 -12.42
N ASP A 582 8.00 -21.76 -11.87
CA ASP A 582 6.70 -22.40 -11.66
C ASP A 582 6.05 -21.96 -10.34
N LEU A 583 5.27 -20.88 -10.41
CA LEU A 583 4.51 -20.32 -9.28
C LEU A 583 3.24 -21.11 -8.91
N GLY A 584 2.90 -22.22 -9.58
CA GLY A 584 1.57 -22.83 -9.45
C GLY A 584 1.49 -24.33 -9.60
N GLU A 585 2.59 -25.06 -9.38
CA GLU A 585 2.67 -26.53 -9.54
C GLU A 585 2.18 -26.98 -10.93
N ARG A 586 2.49 -26.19 -11.96
CA ARG A 586 2.08 -26.45 -13.34
C ARG A 586 3.02 -27.39 -14.04
N LEU A 587 4.20 -27.62 -13.49
CA LEU A 587 5.20 -28.54 -14.02
C LEU A 587 5.38 -29.74 -13.09
N GLU A 588 5.36 -30.91 -13.69
CA GLU A 588 5.95 -32.14 -13.16
C GLU A 588 7.24 -32.44 -13.91
N PHE A 589 8.09 -33.25 -13.29
CA PHE A 589 9.41 -33.57 -13.82
C PHE A 589 9.57 -35.07 -13.89
N GLU A 590 9.97 -35.56 -15.05
CA GLU A 590 10.16 -36.97 -15.31
C GLU A 590 11.58 -37.21 -15.81
N LEU A 591 12.25 -38.17 -15.18
CA LEU A 591 13.57 -38.62 -15.56
C LEU A 591 13.44 -39.69 -16.65
N ASP A 592 14.04 -39.43 -17.80
CA ASP A 592 14.20 -40.37 -18.90
C ASP A 592 15.68 -40.81 -18.94
N PRO A 593 16.02 -42.02 -18.44
CA PRO A 593 17.41 -42.48 -18.34
C PRO A 593 18.14 -42.56 -19.68
N GLU A 594 17.41 -42.79 -20.78
CA GLU A 594 17.98 -42.96 -22.12
C GLU A 594 18.22 -41.61 -22.82
N ARG A 595 17.68 -40.52 -22.27
CA ARG A 595 17.79 -39.18 -22.87
C ARG A 595 19.18 -38.58 -22.67
N THR A 596 19.92 -38.47 -23.76
CA THR A 596 21.20 -37.75 -23.85
C THR A 596 21.05 -36.29 -24.28
N SER A 597 19.92 -35.94 -24.91
CA SER A 597 19.67 -34.58 -25.43
C SER A 597 19.34 -33.59 -24.31
N GLU A 598 20.05 -32.46 -24.31
CA GLU A 598 19.78 -31.34 -23.39
C GLU A 598 18.68 -30.38 -23.87
N VAL A 599 18.03 -30.68 -24.99
CA VAL A 599 16.93 -29.86 -25.53
C VAL A 599 15.72 -29.98 -24.61
N LEU A 600 15.09 -28.83 -24.32
CA LEU A 600 13.85 -28.79 -23.53
C LEU A 600 12.75 -29.60 -24.24
N ARG A 601 12.22 -30.62 -23.53
CA ARG A 601 11.08 -31.44 -23.96
C ARG A 601 9.95 -31.30 -22.95
N LEU A 602 8.76 -31.03 -23.47
CA LEU A 602 7.56 -30.75 -22.70
C LEU A 602 6.41 -31.62 -23.22
N ARG A 603 5.79 -32.41 -22.37
CA ARG A 603 4.62 -33.23 -22.69
C ARG A 603 3.36 -32.55 -22.18
N SER A 604 2.32 -32.55 -23.01
CA SER A 604 1.03 -31.95 -22.71
C SER A 604 0.29 -32.68 -21.58
N PRO A 605 -0.64 -31.99 -20.91
CA PRO A 605 -1.37 -32.59 -19.79
C PRO A 605 -2.32 -33.75 -20.18
N ASP A 606 -2.66 -33.88 -21.46
CA ASP A 606 -3.41 -35.03 -22.00
C ASP A 606 -2.51 -36.26 -22.27
N GLY A 607 -1.19 -36.11 -22.15
CA GLY A 607 -0.20 -37.14 -22.43
C GLY A 607 0.02 -37.45 -23.91
N GLN A 608 -0.76 -36.85 -24.82
CA GLN A 608 -0.78 -37.23 -26.24
C GLN A 608 0.25 -36.48 -27.09
N THR A 609 0.59 -35.25 -26.71
CA THR A 609 1.49 -34.40 -27.50
C THR A 609 2.78 -34.09 -26.77
N THR A 610 3.90 -34.17 -27.48
CA THR A 610 5.21 -33.80 -26.94
C THR A 610 5.83 -32.74 -27.83
N PHE A 611 6.28 -31.67 -27.19
CA PHE A 611 6.92 -30.53 -27.84
C PHE A 611 8.39 -30.48 -27.48
N GLU A 612 9.22 -30.05 -28.43
CA GLU A 612 10.65 -29.84 -28.21
C GLU A 612 11.08 -28.42 -28.63
N ALA A 613 12.18 -27.96 -28.04
CA ALA A 613 12.87 -26.72 -28.37
C ALA A 613 11.94 -25.48 -28.42
N ALA A 614 11.81 -24.86 -29.60
CA ALA A 614 11.04 -23.63 -29.80
C ALA A 614 9.55 -23.82 -29.53
N ARG A 615 8.99 -25.00 -29.85
CA ARG A 615 7.57 -25.30 -29.62
C ARG A 615 7.31 -25.46 -28.13
N ALA A 616 8.20 -26.17 -27.42
CA ALA A 616 8.14 -26.24 -25.95
C ALA A 616 8.26 -24.86 -25.30
N GLY A 617 9.19 -24.03 -25.77
CA GLY A 617 9.34 -22.65 -25.29
C GLY A 617 8.09 -21.78 -25.48
N ARG A 618 7.36 -21.98 -26.59
CA ARG A 618 6.09 -21.31 -26.86
C ARG A 618 5.02 -21.68 -25.84
N GLU A 619 4.85 -22.97 -25.55
CA GLU A 619 3.86 -23.42 -24.56
C GLU A 619 4.15 -22.87 -23.17
N LEU A 620 5.44 -22.79 -22.80
CA LEU A 620 5.88 -22.21 -21.53
C LEU A 620 5.52 -20.72 -21.37
N ILE A 621 5.29 -19.97 -22.46
CA ILE A 621 4.82 -18.56 -22.39
C ILE A 621 3.49 -18.49 -21.64
N SER A 622 2.55 -19.38 -21.97
CA SER A 622 1.24 -19.43 -21.30
C SER A 622 1.36 -19.85 -19.83
N LEU A 623 2.37 -20.68 -19.53
CA LEU A 623 2.59 -21.27 -18.22
C LEU A 623 3.35 -20.36 -17.26
N PHE A 624 3.99 -19.28 -17.68
CA PHE A 624 4.75 -18.44 -16.76
C PHE A 624 4.30 -16.99 -16.81
N PRO A 625 3.76 -16.43 -15.70
CA PRO A 625 3.39 -15.02 -15.63
C PRO A 625 4.50 -14.07 -16.05
N GLY A 626 5.77 -14.42 -15.76
CA GLY A 626 6.94 -13.65 -16.18
C GLY A 626 7.19 -13.63 -17.70
N LEU A 627 6.49 -14.45 -18.48
CA LEU A 627 6.54 -14.46 -19.95
C LEU A 627 5.24 -13.96 -20.58
N TRP A 628 4.20 -13.60 -19.81
CA TRP A 628 2.91 -13.18 -20.38
C TRP A 628 2.99 -11.94 -21.26
N TRP A 629 4.02 -11.10 -21.11
CA TRP A 629 4.28 -9.99 -22.01
C TRP A 629 4.68 -10.44 -23.43
N LEU A 630 5.16 -11.68 -23.61
CA LEU A 630 5.37 -12.30 -24.93
C LEU A 630 4.06 -12.86 -25.52
N TRP A 631 2.99 -12.96 -24.74
CA TRP A 631 1.73 -13.58 -25.19
C TRP A 631 1.11 -12.89 -26.43
N PRO A 632 1.03 -11.54 -26.51
CA PRO A 632 0.49 -10.85 -27.70
C PRO A 632 1.28 -11.15 -28.98
N ILE A 633 2.59 -11.38 -28.86
CA ILE A 633 3.49 -11.68 -29.99
C ILE A 633 3.83 -13.16 -30.11
N GLY A 634 3.22 -14.03 -29.29
CA GLY A 634 3.54 -15.45 -29.23
C GLY A 634 3.32 -16.19 -30.57
N MET A 635 2.50 -15.61 -31.46
CA MET A 635 2.23 -16.13 -32.80
C MET A 635 3.40 -15.98 -33.80
N PHE A 636 4.32 -15.05 -33.56
CA PHE A 636 5.43 -14.79 -34.50
C PHE A 636 6.52 -15.89 -34.48
N PRO A 637 7.07 -16.27 -35.64
CA PRO A 637 8.19 -17.19 -35.72
C PRO A 637 9.39 -16.69 -34.90
N GLY A 638 9.98 -17.54 -34.07
CA GLY A 638 11.14 -17.20 -33.25
C GLY A 638 10.84 -16.81 -31.80
N VAL A 639 9.61 -16.39 -31.47
CA VAL A 639 9.25 -16.05 -30.07
C VAL A 639 9.34 -17.27 -29.15
N GLY A 640 8.99 -18.46 -29.64
CA GLY A 640 9.21 -19.71 -28.91
C GLY A 640 10.69 -20.02 -28.67
N ARG A 641 11.59 -19.66 -29.59
CA ARG A 641 13.05 -19.75 -29.38
C ARG A 641 13.53 -18.74 -28.35
N LEU A 642 13.01 -17.51 -28.39
CA LEU A 642 13.30 -16.48 -27.40
C LEU A 642 12.84 -16.90 -26.01
N ALA A 643 11.61 -17.38 -25.86
CA ALA A 643 11.08 -17.88 -24.60
C ALA A 643 11.90 -19.09 -24.11
N ALA A 644 12.18 -20.05 -24.99
CA ALA A 644 13.09 -21.14 -24.67
C ALA A 644 14.47 -20.62 -24.26
N MET A 645 15.02 -19.58 -24.90
CA MET A 645 16.33 -19.01 -24.57
C MET A 645 16.34 -18.27 -23.23
N ILE A 646 15.29 -17.50 -22.92
CA ILE A 646 15.10 -16.83 -21.63
C ILE A 646 15.07 -17.87 -20.50
N LEU A 647 14.41 -19.01 -20.77
CA LEU A 647 14.29 -20.12 -19.81
C LEU A 647 15.48 -21.09 -19.86
N ARG A 648 16.21 -21.15 -20.99
CA ARG A 648 17.41 -21.97 -21.22
C ARG A 648 18.57 -21.26 -20.55
N GLN A 649 18.66 -21.49 -19.26
CA GLN A 649 19.78 -21.01 -18.48
C GLN A 649 21.02 -21.78 -18.93
N ARG A 650 22.02 -21.08 -19.52
CA ARG A 650 23.36 -21.65 -19.70
C ARG A 650 23.84 -22.05 -18.31
N VAL A 651 24.05 -23.34 -18.07
CA VAL A 651 24.58 -23.87 -16.81
C VAL A 651 26.09 -23.72 -16.86
#